data_AF-A0A3L8DG95-F1
#
_entry.id   AF-A0A3L8DG95-F1
#
_cell.length_a   1.000
_cell.length_b   1.000
_cell.length_c   1.000
_cell.angle_alpha   90.00
_cell.angle_beta   90.00
_cell.angle_gamma   90.00
#
_symmetry.space_group_name_H-M   'P 1'
#
loop_
_entity.id
_entity.type
_entity.pdbx_description
1 polymer ?
#
loop_
_entity_poly.entity_id
_entity_poly.type
_entity_poly.pdbx_seq_one_letter_code
_entity_poly.pdbx_strand_id
1 'polypeptide(L)'
;MALSSARPLITVYTDKNEASGDTIPLPSVFKAPIRPDIVNSVHQLSSTNSRQAYSVSKEAGHQTSAESWGTGRAVARIPRVRGGGTHRSGQGAFGNMCRGGRMFAPTKPWRRWHHRINVNQKRYALVSAIAASGVPALVQSKGHMIGEVPEFPLVVSDKIQEYSKTKQAVIFLRRVKAWNDIQKVYKSQRFRAGKGKMRNRRRIQRRGPLIIYGQDQGIRKAFRNIPGVDLMNINKMNLLKLAPGGHVGRFVIWTKSAFDQLDALYGTWRKESQLKKGYNLPFPKMANTDLSILLKSEEIRKVLRAPRKKVARRVKKLNPLTNTRAMLRLNPYAAVLKRAAILTAQKRQHERDLLLAEKRGIKLSEDAPAMKAVALRKKRSEQLAKVKKFSTCTMAKGTCLVSRKSLDIGSTFCQSRRLTFLRGCQNQILNMVRKFTDDRPAIILGIETSCDDTGCGIVDTTGKILGEALNSQHSTHLKHGGIIPTFASILHRQQITTVCEDALRSADLRLRDIDAVATTTKPGLPLSLAVGNTFGKYLSRIGTALDNPPGEVLDKIARRLKLANIPEFSRMSGGQAVENAASKATDPNRFFFEPILTKKRNCQFSFAGLLSTASMYINKEEKEFNIEGGALIPNAYDLCAAVQVVLIKHICLRTQRAMEFINSTNLMSQEKRTLVISGGVACNNSLAKALELVCSKMGFKFIRTPAQWCNDNGVMIAWNGAERWIANTENSGQVTDF
;
A
#
# COMPACT_ATOMS: atom_id res chain seq x y z
N MET A 1 0.55 11.50 26.97
CA MET A 1 -0.69 12.12 27.46
C MET A 1 -1.04 13.25 26.52
N ALA A 2 -2.31 13.46 26.18
CA ALA A 2 -2.72 14.69 25.52
C ALA A 2 -2.62 15.82 26.57
N LEU A 3 -1.40 16.31 26.81
CA LEU A 3 -1.05 17.21 27.91
C LEU A 3 -1.33 18.69 27.60
N SER A 4 -1.85 19.03 26.42
CA SER A 4 -1.62 20.37 25.89
C SER A 4 -2.73 21.42 26.06
N SER A 5 -3.83 21.20 26.82
CA SER A 5 -4.84 22.28 26.87
C SER A 5 -5.84 22.33 28.02
N ALA A 6 -5.79 21.47 29.02
CA ALA A 6 -6.82 21.47 30.06
C ALA A 6 -6.26 21.99 31.39
N ARG A 7 -6.90 23.03 31.93
CA ARG A 7 -6.55 23.58 33.24
C ARG A 7 -6.67 22.47 34.30
N PRO A 8 -5.72 22.38 35.24
CA PRO A 8 -5.76 21.32 36.25
C PRO A 8 -6.94 21.49 37.21
N LEU A 9 -7.38 22.73 37.43
CA LEU A 9 -8.54 23.10 38.23
C LEU A 9 -9.56 23.80 37.33
N ILE A 10 -10.83 23.46 37.49
CA ILE A 10 -11.97 24.04 36.77
C ILE A 10 -12.83 24.80 37.76
N THR A 11 -13.31 25.97 37.35
CA THR A 11 -14.21 26.78 38.16
C THR A 11 -15.65 26.28 38.05
N VAL A 12 -16.36 26.24 39.17
CA VAL A 12 -17.79 25.90 39.18
C VAL A 12 -18.60 27.18 39.01
N TYR A 13 -19.50 27.21 38.03
CA TYR A 13 -20.39 28.35 37.79
C TYR A 13 -21.74 28.19 38.48
N THR A 14 -22.25 29.29 39.03
CA THR A 14 -23.62 29.35 39.56
C THR A 14 -24.64 29.38 38.42
N ASP A 15 -25.94 29.25 38.74
CA ASP A 15 -27.02 29.42 37.78
C ASP A 15 -27.13 30.85 37.20
N LYS A 16 -26.40 31.80 37.80
CA LYS A 16 -26.28 33.18 37.34
C LYS A 16 -25.13 33.42 36.37
N ASN A 17 -24.30 32.40 36.08
CA ASN A 17 -23.06 32.52 35.30
C ASN A 17 -21.96 33.34 36.00
N GLU A 18 -21.94 33.27 37.33
CA GLU A 18 -20.87 33.82 38.18
C GLU A 18 -20.01 32.66 38.69
N ALA A 19 -18.71 32.88 38.92
CA ALA A 19 -17.86 31.88 39.54
C ALA A 19 -18.30 31.68 41.00
N SER A 20 -18.58 30.44 41.40
CA SER A 20 -19.08 30.10 42.74
C SER A 20 -18.03 30.20 43.84
N GLY A 21 -16.76 30.48 43.51
CA GLY A 21 -15.60 30.35 44.41
C GLY A 21 -15.06 28.92 44.51
N ASP A 22 -15.91 27.92 44.27
CA ASP A 22 -15.51 26.51 44.23
C ASP A 22 -14.68 26.15 42.99
N THR A 23 -13.63 25.36 43.21
CA THR A 23 -12.82 24.76 42.14
C THR A 23 -12.75 23.24 42.29
N ILE A 24 -12.71 22.54 41.15
CA ILE A 24 -12.69 21.07 41.11
C ILE A 24 -11.51 20.62 40.23
N PRO A 25 -10.75 19.59 40.65
CA PRO A 25 -9.69 19.04 39.80
C PRO A 25 -10.28 18.40 38.53
N LEU A 26 -9.60 18.60 37.41
CA LEU A 26 -9.98 17.98 36.14
C LEU A 26 -9.85 16.44 36.22
N PRO A 27 -10.95 15.69 36.01
CA PRO A 27 -10.94 14.23 36.00
C PRO A 27 -9.97 13.67 34.95
N SER A 28 -9.32 12.56 35.27
CA SER A 28 -8.29 11.95 34.41
C SER A 28 -8.84 11.51 33.05
N VAL A 29 -10.15 11.23 32.96
CA VAL A 29 -10.84 10.87 31.72
C VAL A 29 -10.71 11.95 30.63
N PHE A 30 -10.59 13.23 30.99
CA PHE A 30 -10.42 14.31 30.00
C PHE A 30 -9.04 14.34 29.37
N LYS A 31 -8.04 13.73 30.02
CA LYS A 31 -6.66 13.60 29.52
C LYS A 31 -6.46 12.34 28.65
N ALA A 32 -7.49 11.52 28.51
CA ALA A 32 -7.43 10.27 27.77
C ALA A 32 -7.23 10.50 26.25
N PRO A 33 -6.64 9.54 25.53
CA PRO A 33 -6.43 9.67 24.09
C PRO A 33 -7.74 9.80 23.31
N ILE A 34 -7.81 10.82 22.44
CA ILE A 34 -8.93 11.05 21.54
C ILE A 34 -8.71 10.22 20.27
N ARG A 35 -9.53 9.16 20.08
CA ARG A 35 -9.47 8.25 18.93
C ARG A 35 -10.75 8.33 18.08
N PRO A 36 -10.82 9.25 17.10
CA PRO A 36 -12.03 9.45 16.29
C PRO A 36 -12.38 8.23 15.43
N ASP A 37 -11.38 7.44 15.02
CA ASP A 37 -11.55 6.19 14.30
C ASP A 37 -12.32 5.15 15.14
N ILE A 38 -11.89 4.92 16.39
CA ILE A 38 -12.58 4.00 17.32
C ILE A 38 -13.99 4.50 17.63
N VAL A 39 -14.15 5.81 17.86
CA VAL A 39 -15.46 6.41 18.10
C VAL A 39 -16.41 6.18 16.92
N ASN A 40 -15.95 6.41 15.70
CA ASN A 40 -16.76 6.24 14.51
C ASN A 40 -17.15 4.76 14.30
N SER A 41 -16.19 3.84 14.41
CA SER A 41 -16.46 2.39 14.29
C SER A 41 -17.47 1.90 15.32
N VAL A 42 -17.29 2.27 16.59
CA VAL A 42 -18.23 1.87 17.67
C VAL A 42 -19.58 2.55 17.49
N HIS A 43 -19.63 3.82 17.08
CA HIS A 43 -20.88 4.52 16.81
C HIS A 43 -21.68 3.84 15.69
N GLN A 44 -21.03 3.47 14.58
CA GLN A 44 -21.66 2.79 13.45
C GLN A 44 -22.32 1.47 13.90
N LEU A 45 -21.58 0.63 14.62
CA LEU A 45 -22.08 -0.65 15.14
C LEU A 45 -23.16 -0.47 16.22
N SER A 46 -23.05 0.57 17.06
CA SER A 46 -24.05 0.84 18.09
C SER A 46 -25.34 1.39 17.49
N SER A 47 -25.25 2.17 16.40
CA SER A 47 -26.42 2.74 15.72
C SER A 47 -27.21 1.69 14.93
N THR A 48 -26.57 0.61 14.47
CA THR A 48 -27.30 -0.50 13.82
C THR A 48 -28.16 -1.28 14.81
N ASN A 49 -27.80 -1.29 16.10
CA ASN A 49 -28.53 -2.05 17.12
C ASN A 49 -29.91 -1.48 17.45
N SER A 50 -30.20 -0.21 17.12
CA SER A 50 -31.52 0.40 17.31
C SER A 50 -32.44 0.24 16.09
N ARG A 51 -32.01 -0.48 15.05
CA ARG A 51 -32.81 -0.70 13.84
C ARG A 51 -33.84 -1.80 14.08
N GLN A 52 -35.04 -1.58 13.55
CA GLN A 52 -36.08 -2.61 13.48
C GLN A 52 -35.90 -3.43 12.20
N ALA A 53 -36.11 -4.74 12.31
CA ALA A 53 -36.07 -5.62 11.15
C ALA A 53 -37.18 -5.26 10.15
N TYR A 54 -36.87 -5.38 8.87
CA TYR A 54 -37.86 -5.24 7.80
C TYR A 54 -37.59 -6.30 6.73
N SER A 55 -38.66 -6.84 6.16
CA SER A 55 -38.61 -7.84 5.09
C SER A 55 -39.79 -7.66 4.15
N VAL A 56 -39.66 -8.18 2.93
CA VAL A 56 -40.80 -8.37 2.03
C VAL A 56 -41.63 -9.59 2.48
N SER A 57 -42.91 -9.63 2.13
CA SER A 57 -43.72 -10.84 2.37
C SER A 57 -43.09 -12.06 1.70
N LYS A 58 -43.11 -13.21 2.38
CA LYS A 58 -42.55 -14.47 1.87
C LYS A 58 -43.28 -14.94 0.61
N GLU A 59 -44.57 -14.70 0.54
CA GLU A 59 -45.47 -15.13 -0.54
C GLU A 59 -45.57 -14.12 -1.69
N ALA A 60 -44.91 -12.97 -1.57
CA ALA A 60 -44.98 -11.92 -2.58
C ALA A 60 -44.47 -12.44 -3.93
N GLY A 61 -45.34 -12.38 -4.94
CA GLY A 61 -45.05 -12.87 -6.29
C GLY A 61 -45.08 -14.39 -6.44
N HIS A 62 -45.51 -15.14 -5.41
CA HIS A 62 -45.69 -16.60 -5.41
C HIS A 62 -47.16 -17.06 -5.36
N GLN A 63 -48.09 -16.14 -5.09
CA GLN A 63 -49.52 -16.44 -4.96
C GLN A 63 -50.19 -16.85 -6.29
N THR A 64 -49.58 -16.49 -7.43
CA THR A 64 -50.16 -16.77 -8.76
C THR A 64 -49.73 -18.14 -9.25
N SER A 65 -50.69 -19.00 -9.60
CA SER A 65 -50.41 -20.27 -10.29
C SER A 65 -50.01 -19.99 -11.75
N ALA A 66 -48.80 -20.38 -12.11
CA ALA A 66 -48.22 -20.11 -13.42
C ALA A 66 -47.18 -21.16 -13.78
N GLU A 67 -47.10 -21.52 -15.06
CA GLU A 67 -46.14 -22.49 -15.57
C GLU A 67 -45.57 -22.02 -16.90
N SER A 68 -44.36 -22.49 -17.23
CA SER A 68 -43.76 -22.17 -18.52
C SER A 68 -44.47 -22.96 -19.61
N TRP A 69 -44.76 -22.29 -20.73
CA TRP A 69 -45.36 -22.96 -21.89
C TRP A 69 -44.34 -23.77 -22.72
N GLY A 70 -43.07 -23.80 -22.32
CA GLY A 70 -42.01 -24.49 -23.05
C GLY A 70 -41.58 -23.73 -24.31
N THR A 71 -41.00 -24.46 -25.27
CA THR A 71 -40.58 -23.95 -26.59
C THR A 71 -41.72 -24.05 -27.62
N GLY A 72 -41.55 -23.42 -28.79
CA GLY A 72 -42.48 -23.60 -29.91
C GLY A 72 -43.68 -22.65 -29.96
N ARG A 73 -43.74 -21.63 -29.10
CA ARG A 73 -44.85 -20.65 -29.05
C ARG A 73 -44.46 -19.20 -29.37
N ALA A 74 -43.33 -18.98 -30.05
CA ALA A 74 -42.77 -17.64 -30.36
C ALA A 74 -42.71 -16.66 -29.18
N VAL A 75 -42.61 -17.19 -27.96
CA VAL A 75 -42.73 -16.44 -26.70
C VAL A 75 -41.67 -16.95 -25.71
N ALA A 76 -41.12 -16.06 -24.89
CA ALA A 76 -40.08 -16.41 -23.91
C ALA A 76 -40.55 -17.47 -22.89
N ARG A 77 -39.62 -18.33 -22.46
CA ARG A 77 -39.85 -19.50 -21.56
C ARG A 77 -40.14 -19.13 -20.10
N ILE A 78 -40.54 -17.90 -19.82
CA ILE A 78 -40.92 -17.43 -18.48
C ILE A 78 -42.26 -18.08 -18.09
N PRO A 79 -42.47 -18.48 -16.82
CA PRO A 79 -43.77 -18.96 -16.35
C PRO A 79 -44.88 -17.96 -16.61
N ARG A 80 -46.04 -18.42 -17.10
CA ARG A 80 -47.19 -17.59 -17.46
C ARG A 80 -48.44 -18.01 -16.70
N VAL A 81 -49.25 -17.02 -16.33
CA VAL A 81 -50.51 -17.23 -15.60
C VAL A 81 -51.48 -18.02 -16.47
N ARG A 82 -52.05 -19.09 -15.91
CA ARG A 82 -53.04 -19.96 -16.58
C ARG A 82 -54.41 -19.28 -16.68
N GLY A 83 -55.29 -19.77 -17.56
CA GLY A 83 -56.65 -19.29 -17.75
C GLY A 83 -56.82 -18.36 -18.96
N GLY A 84 -58.03 -17.77 -19.10
CA GLY A 84 -58.43 -16.87 -20.18
C GLY A 84 -59.41 -15.81 -19.66
N GLY A 85 -59.85 -14.87 -20.52
CA GLY A 85 -60.90 -13.89 -20.17
C GLY A 85 -60.48 -12.73 -19.25
N THR A 86 -59.20 -12.65 -18.85
CA THR A 86 -58.67 -11.49 -18.10
C THR A 86 -57.37 -11.00 -18.71
N HIS A 87 -57.07 -9.70 -18.57
CA HIS A 87 -55.80 -9.13 -19.01
C HIS A 87 -54.57 -9.71 -18.29
N ARG A 88 -54.77 -10.44 -17.17
CA ARG A 88 -53.70 -11.06 -16.40
C ARG A 88 -53.30 -12.42 -16.96
N SER A 89 -54.23 -13.15 -17.57
CA SER A 89 -53.99 -14.45 -18.19
C SER A 89 -52.90 -14.35 -19.27
N GLY A 90 -51.96 -15.30 -19.28
CA GLY A 90 -50.85 -15.32 -20.24
C GLY A 90 -49.70 -14.34 -19.94
N GLN A 91 -49.80 -13.47 -18.93
CA GLN A 91 -48.67 -12.61 -18.51
C GLN A 91 -47.59 -13.39 -17.75
N GLY A 92 -46.35 -12.89 -17.79
CA GLY A 92 -45.23 -13.48 -17.05
C GLY A 92 -45.36 -13.37 -15.52
N ALA A 93 -44.98 -14.43 -14.81
CA ALA A 93 -45.07 -14.57 -13.36
C ALA A 93 -43.76 -15.12 -12.76
N PHE A 94 -43.65 -15.10 -11.43
CA PHE A 94 -42.51 -15.55 -10.60
C PHE A 94 -41.16 -14.84 -10.80
N GLY A 95 -40.79 -14.48 -12.03
CA GLY A 95 -39.50 -13.89 -12.36
C GLY A 95 -39.30 -12.49 -11.77
N ASN A 96 -38.07 -12.14 -11.43
CA ASN A 96 -37.70 -10.80 -10.96
C ASN A 96 -37.77 -9.73 -12.06
N MET A 97 -37.72 -10.15 -13.33
CA MET A 97 -37.97 -9.29 -14.49
C MET A 97 -39.47 -9.10 -14.80
N CYS A 98 -40.36 -9.86 -14.13
CA CYS A 98 -41.78 -9.85 -14.43
C CYS A 98 -42.54 -8.83 -13.56
N ARG A 99 -43.50 -8.12 -14.16
CA ARG A 99 -44.42 -7.23 -13.43
C ARG A 99 -45.31 -8.06 -12.48
N GLY A 100 -45.21 -7.77 -11.18
CA GLY A 100 -45.90 -8.52 -10.13
C GLY A 100 -45.22 -9.85 -9.75
N GLY A 101 -44.03 -10.14 -10.30
CA GLY A 101 -43.19 -11.25 -9.86
C GLY A 101 -42.41 -10.94 -8.58
N ARG A 102 -41.67 -11.94 -8.06
CA ARG A 102 -40.88 -11.76 -6.83
C ARG A 102 -39.52 -11.14 -7.13
N MET A 103 -38.99 -10.35 -6.21
CA MET A 103 -37.62 -9.84 -6.35
C MET A 103 -36.57 -10.94 -6.17
N PHE A 104 -35.42 -10.81 -6.84
CA PHE A 104 -34.25 -11.64 -6.57
C PHE A 104 -33.71 -11.33 -5.17
N ALA A 105 -33.30 -12.38 -4.43
CA ALA A 105 -32.80 -12.29 -3.06
C ALA A 105 -33.70 -11.42 -2.14
N PRO A 106 -34.98 -11.81 -1.92
CA PRO A 106 -35.90 -11.03 -1.11
C PRO A 106 -35.37 -10.84 0.31
N THR A 107 -35.46 -9.60 0.83
CA THR A 107 -35.02 -9.27 2.20
C THR A 107 -35.65 -10.20 3.23
N LYS A 108 -34.83 -10.76 4.11
CA LYS A 108 -35.24 -11.73 5.13
C LYS A 108 -35.20 -11.14 6.53
N PRO A 109 -36.11 -11.54 7.43
CA PRO A 109 -36.14 -11.02 8.79
C PRO A 109 -34.86 -11.36 9.58
N TRP A 110 -34.26 -12.53 9.34
CA TRP A 110 -33.03 -12.99 9.98
C TRP A 110 -31.73 -12.35 9.43
N ARG A 111 -31.83 -11.27 8.64
CA ARG A 111 -30.64 -10.45 8.33
C ARG A 111 -29.97 -10.02 9.65
N ARG A 112 -28.64 -10.06 9.71
CA ARG A 112 -27.92 -9.59 10.89
C ARG A 112 -28.04 -8.07 11.06
N TRP A 113 -28.98 -7.63 11.89
CA TRP A 113 -29.19 -6.20 12.23
C TRP A 113 -28.30 -5.74 13.38
N HIS A 114 -28.11 -6.63 14.36
CA HIS A 114 -27.42 -6.32 15.60
C HIS A 114 -25.96 -6.80 15.56
N HIS A 115 -25.07 -5.95 16.08
CA HIS A 115 -23.66 -6.21 16.23
C HIS A 115 -23.27 -6.13 17.71
N ARG A 116 -22.66 -7.22 18.21
CA ARG A 116 -21.99 -7.24 19.50
C ARG A 116 -20.69 -6.45 19.37
N ILE A 117 -20.42 -5.58 20.34
CA ILE A 117 -19.21 -4.76 20.39
C ILE A 117 -18.52 -5.08 21.72
N ASN A 118 -17.19 -5.19 21.68
CA ASN A 118 -16.39 -5.39 22.87
C ASN A 118 -16.63 -4.26 23.88
N VAL A 119 -16.83 -4.61 25.15
CA VAL A 119 -17.08 -3.68 26.25
C VAL A 119 -15.93 -2.68 26.39
N ASN A 120 -14.68 -3.14 26.27
CA ASN A 120 -13.52 -2.25 26.36
C ASN A 120 -13.44 -1.27 25.20
N GLN A 121 -13.79 -1.68 23.98
CA GLN A 121 -13.87 -0.76 22.83
C GLN A 121 -14.98 0.28 23.01
N LYS A 122 -16.15 -0.13 23.52
CA LYS A 122 -17.23 0.81 23.87
C LYS A 122 -16.78 1.84 24.89
N ARG A 123 -16.11 1.39 25.96
CA ARG A 123 -15.59 2.26 27.02
C ARG A 123 -14.50 3.20 26.49
N TYR A 124 -13.60 2.70 25.64
CA TYR A 124 -12.58 3.53 24.97
C TYR A 124 -13.23 4.64 24.14
N ALA A 125 -14.19 4.31 23.27
CA ALA A 125 -14.90 5.30 22.46
C ALA A 125 -15.61 6.36 23.33
N LEU A 126 -16.21 5.95 24.44
CA LEU A 126 -16.90 6.85 25.36
C LEU A 126 -15.91 7.81 26.02
N VAL A 127 -14.79 7.31 26.54
CA VAL A 127 -13.73 8.11 27.14
C VAL A 127 -13.11 9.09 26.12
N SER A 128 -12.84 8.64 24.90
CA SER A 128 -12.35 9.53 23.83
C SER A 128 -13.35 10.64 23.50
N ALA A 129 -14.66 10.36 23.55
CA ALA A 129 -15.70 11.35 23.31
C ALA A 129 -15.82 12.38 24.45
N ILE A 130 -15.63 11.97 25.71
CA ILE A 130 -15.58 12.87 26.88
C ILE A 130 -14.34 13.76 26.80
N ALA A 131 -13.16 13.19 26.56
CA ALA A 131 -11.94 13.96 26.38
C ALA A 131 -12.09 15.03 25.29
N ALA A 132 -12.69 14.66 24.16
CA ALA A 132 -12.94 15.59 23.07
C ALA A 132 -13.95 16.70 23.39
N SER A 133 -14.88 16.51 24.33
CA SER A 133 -15.81 17.59 24.73
C SER A 133 -15.14 18.65 25.61
N GLY A 134 -13.98 18.35 26.19
CA GLY A 134 -13.16 19.32 26.93
C GLY A 134 -12.27 20.18 26.03
N VAL A 135 -12.17 19.89 24.73
CA VAL A 135 -11.30 20.61 23.79
C VAL A 135 -12.14 21.59 22.94
N PRO A 136 -12.01 22.92 23.15
CA PRO A 136 -12.84 23.92 22.46
C PRO A 136 -12.77 23.83 20.94
N ALA A 137 -11.57 23.60 20.38
CA ALA A 137 -11.37 23.49 18.94
C ALA A 137 -12.20 22.35 18.32
N LEU A 138 -12.30 21.20 18.99
CA LEU A 138 -13.12 20.08 18.51
C LEU A 138 -14.62 20.42 18.61
N VAL A 139 -15.04 21.09 19.68
CA VAL A 139 -16.44 21.51 19.87
C VAL A 139 -16.88 22.54 18.82
N GLN A 140 -16.02 23.52 18.52
CA GLN A 140 -16.23 24.49 17.44
C GLN A 140 -16.23 23.84 16.06
N SER A 141 -15.32 22.88 15.80
CA SER A 141 -15.24 22.18 14.51
C SER A 141 -16.52 21.42 14.16
N LYS A 142 -17.24 20.92 15.18
CA LYS A 142 -18.56 20.29 15.01
C LYS A 142 -19.65 21.30 14.64
N GLY A 143 -19.39 22.58 14.92
CA GLY A 143 -20.28 23.69 14.64
C GLY A 143 -21.12 24.14 15.83
N HIS A 144 -20.72 23.88 17.07
CA HIS A 144 -21.38 24.49 18.23
C HIS A 144 -20.97 25.96 18.38
N MET A 145 -21.93 26.83 18.73
CA MET A 145 -21.66 28.27 18.95
C MET A 145 -21.22 28.51 20.40
N ILE A 146 -19.90 28.45 20.65
CA ILE A 146 -19.33 28.51 22.01
C ILE A 146 -18.40 29.70 22.27
N GLY A 147 -18.44 30.74 21.43
CA GLY A 147 -17.51 31.88 21.53
C GLY A 147 -17.65 32.72 22.81
N GLU A 148 -18.84 32.75 23.41
CA GLU A 148 -19.13 33.52 24.64
C GLU A 148 -19.15 32.64 25.91
N VAL A 149 -18.90 31.34 25.79
CA VAL A 149 -18.90 30.42 26.95
C VAL A 149 -17.60 30.63 27.74
N PRO A 150 -17.66 30.77 29.08
CA PRO A 150 -16.53 31.27 29.84
C PRO A 150 -15.38 30.26 30.00
N GLU A 151 -15.68 28.97 30.14
CA GLU A 151 -14.67 27.93 30.37
C GLU A 151 -15.06 26.58 29.75
N PHE A 152 -14.06 25.75 29.44
CA PHE A 152 -14.21 24.37 28.99
C PHE A 152 -13.30 23.42 29.78
N PRO A 153 -13.80 22.28 30.28
CA PRO A 153 -15.21 21.85 30.34
C PRO A 153 -16.08 22.79 31.20
N LEU A 154 -17.33 23.01 30.78
CA LEU A 154 -18.25 23.87 31.53
C LEU A 154 -18.92 23.07 32.67
N VAL A 155 -18.63 23.46 33.91
CA VAL A 155 -19.17 22.85 35.13
C VAL A 155 -20.05 23.86 35.87
N VAL A 156 -21.24 23.42 36.27
CA VAL A 156 -22.25 24.25 36.90
C VAL A 156 -22.73 23.65 38.23
N SER A 157 -23.20 24.50 39.13
CA SER A 157 -23.71 24.10 40.45
C SER A 157 -24.87 23.10 40.37
N ASP A 158 -25.02 22.25 41.39
CA ASP A 158 -26.03 21.18 41.42
C ASP A 158 -27.48 21.70 41.55
N LYS A 159 -27.67 22.98 41.90
CA LYS A 159 -28.98 23.66 41.95
C LYS A 159 -29.80 23.51 40.65
N ILE A 160 -29.13 23.32 39.51
CA ILE A 160 -29.82 23.12 38.21
C ILE A 160 -30.58 21.78 38.17
N GLN A 161 -30.24 20.82 39.01
CA GLN A 161 -30.92 19.52 39.09
C GLN A 161 -32.36 19.65 39.61
N GLU A 162 -32.62 20.65 40.45
CA GLU A 162 -33.91 20.95 41.10
C GLU A 162 -34.90 21.67 40.18
N TYR A 163 -34.46 22.10 38.99
CA TYR A 163 -35.31 22.88 38.09
C TYR A 163 -36.53 22.07 37.63
N SER A 164 -37.71 22.61 37.88
CA SER A 164 -38.99 22.00 37.50
C SER A 164 -39.63 22.67 36.28
N LYS A 165 -39.37 23.97 36.05
CA LYS A 165 -39.99 24.77 34.99
C LYS A 165 -39.03 25.05 33.83
N THR A 166 -39.51 24.89 32.59
CA THR A 166 -38.75 25.22 31.37
C THR A 166 -38.30 26.68 31.32
N LYS A 167 -39.08 27.61 31.89
CA LYS A 167 -38.71 29.04 31.98
C LYS A 167 -37.39 29.24 32.72
N GLN A 168 -37.18 28.54 33.84
CA GLN A 168 -35.93 28.58 34.61
C GLN A 168 -34.76 28.03 33.79
N ALA A 169 -34.95 26.90 33.12
CA ALA A 169 -33.95 26.29 32.25
C ALA A 169 -33.51 27.21 31.10
N VAL A 170 -34.45 27.91 30.46
CA VAL A 170 -34.16 28.89 29.38
C VAL A 170 -33.37 30.09 29.91
N ILE A 171 -33.76 30.63 31.07
CA ILE A 171 -33.05 31.74 31.71
C ILE A 171 -31.59 31.34 32.00
N PHE A 172 -31.40 30.15 32.58
CA PHE A 172 -30.07 29.60 32.84
C PHE A 172 -29.22 29.48 31.55
N LEU A 173 -29.77 28.87 30.49
CA LEU A 173 -29.03 28.69 29.23
C LEU A 173 -28.65 30.01 28.54
N ARG A 174 -29.45 31.07 28.74
CA ARG A 174 -29.11 32.43 28.29
C ARG A 174 -27.98 33.03 29.10
N ARG A 175 -28.00 32.88 30.42
CA ARG A 175 -26.96 33.40 31.32
C ARG A 175 -25.61 32.74 31.05
N VAL A 176 -25.59 31.42 30.89
CA VAL A 176 -24.38 30.63 30.58
C VAL A 176 -23.94 30.75 29.11
N LYS A 177 -24.56 31.65 28.35
CA LYS A 177 -24.20 31.94 26.94
C LYS A 177 -24.31 30.74 25.99
N ALA A 178 -25.02 29.69 26.39
CA ALA A 178 -25.32 28.51 25.57
C ALA A 178 -26.51 28.73 24.61
N TRP A 179 -27.27 29.82 24.79
CA TRP A 179 -28.48 30.09 24.02
C TRP A 179 -28.24 30.29 22.53
N ASN A 180 -27.09 30.84 22.13
CA ASN A 180 -26.74 31.03 20.71
C ASN A 180 -26.71 29.69 19.96
N ASP A 181 -26.25 28.61 20.61
CA ASP A 181 -26.25 27.26 20.04
C ASP A 181 -27.69 26.72 19.89
N ILE A 182 -28.57 27.02 20.84
CA ILE A 182 -29.99 26.63 20.79
C ILE A 182 -30.74 27.43 19.72
N GLN A 183 -30.48 28.73 19.59
CA GLN A 183 -31.05 29.56 18.53
C GLN A 183 -30.65 29.04 17.14
N LYS A 184 -29.42 28.53 16.99
CA LYS A 184 -28.98 27.82 15.79
C LYS A 184 -29.77 26.52 15.55
N VAL A 185 -30.18 25.81 16.59
CA VAL A 185 -31.08 24.65 16.45
C VAL A 185 -32.45 25.09 15.94
N TYR A 186 -33.07 26.11 16.54
CA TYR A 186 -34.37 26.65 16.09
C TYR A 186 -34.32 27.05 14.60
N LYS A 187 -33.32 27.83 14.20
CA LYS A 187 -33.11 28.25 12.79
C LYS A 187 -32.88 27.07 11.82
N SER A 188 -32.40 25.93 12.32
CA SER A 188 -32.10 24.75 11.50
C SER A 188 -33.28 23.81 11.25
N GLN A 189 -34.42 24.05 11.93
CA GLN A 189 -35.59 23.18 11.82
C GLN A 189 -36.17 23.25 10.41
N ARG A 190 -36.20 22.11 9.72
CA ARG A 190 -36.76 22.01 8.37
C ARG A 190 -37.43 20.66 8.13
N PHE A 191 -38.28 20.59 7.12
CA PHE A 191 -38.85 19.33 6.66
C PHE A 191 -37.76 18.42 6.08
N ARG A 192 -37.85 17.12 6.38
CA ARG A 192 -36.92 16.11 5.85
C ARG A 192 -37.18 15.92 4.34
N ALA A 193 -36.12 15.90 3.55
CA ALA A 193 -36.21 15.54 2.14
C ALA A 193 -36.51 14.03 1.95
N GLY A 194 -37.24 13.69 0.88
CA GLY A 194 -37.54 12.32 0.48
C GLY A 194 -38.63 11.60 1.30
N LYS A 195 -38.66 10.26 1.18
CA LYS A 195 -39.71 9.37 1.73
C LYS A 195 -39.77 9.29 3.26
N GLY A 196 -38.81 9.90 3.96
CA GLY A 196 -38.79 9.91 5.43
C GLY A 196 -40.00 10.64 6.04
N LYS A 197 -40.59 11.61 5.32
CA LYS A 197 -41.77 12.35 5.76
C LYS A 197 -42.97 11.45 6.04
N MET A 198 -43.19 10.45 5.18
CA MET A 198 -44.27 9.45 5.30
C MET A 198 -44.00 8.41 6.39
N ARG A 199 -42.79 8.33 6.94
CA ARG A 199 -42.38 7.33 7.94
C ARG A 199 -42.18 7.94 9.33
N ASN A 200 -43.02 8.92 9.70
CA ASN A 200 -42.98 9.64 10.97
C ASN A 200 -41.65 10.35 11.27
N ARG A 201 -40.84 10.65 10.25
CA ARG A 201 -39.57 11.40 10.36
C ARG A 201 -39.65 12.71 9.57
N ARG A 202 -40.75 13.45 9.77
CA ARG A 202 -41.12 14.63 8.98
C ARG A 202 -40.17 15.82 9.13
N ARG A 203 -39.59 16.05 10.31
CA ARG A 203 -38.67 17.17 10.58
C ARG A 203 -37.27 16.70 10.92
N ILE A 204 -36.29 17.55 10.63
CA ILE A 204 -34.88 17.42 11.05
C ILE A 204 -34.43 18.73 11.70
N GLN A 205 -33.51 18.61 12.65
CA GLN A 205 -32.91 19.74 13.35
C GLN A 205 -31.49 19.38 13.78
N ARG A 206 -30.66 20.39 14.05
CA ARG A 206 -29.32 20.20 14.64
C ARG A 206 -29.42 19.73 16.10
N ARG A 207 -28.33 19.14 16.60
CA ARG A 207 -28.17 18.80 18.02
C ARG A 207 -27.47 19.97 18.71
N GLY A 208 -28.03 20.40 19.83
CA GLY A 208 -27.47 21.47 20.68
C GLY A 208 -26.71 20.88 21.87
N PRO A 209 -26.66 21.60 23.00
CA PRO A 209 -25.89 21.18 24.17
C PRO A 209 -26.44 19.89 24.76
N LEU A 210 -25.53 19.10 25.35
CA LEU A 210 -25.84 17.92 26.15
C LEU A 210 -25.64 18.28 27.62
N ILE A 211 -26.66 18.10 28.46
CA ILE A 211 -26.55 18.33 29.90
C ILE A 211 -26.39 16.98 30.60
N ILE A 212 -25.31 16.85 31.37
CA ILE A 212 -25.00 15.66 32.16
C ILE A 212 -25.16 15.98 33.64
N TYR A 213 -26.00 15.18 34.31
CA TYR A 213 -26.36 15.36 35.72
C TYR A 213 -26.15 14.07 36.52
N GLY A 214 -25.99 14.23 37.84
CA GLY A 214 -25.84 13.14 38.80
C GLY A 214 -27.19 12.52 39.17
N GLN A 215 -28.10 13.33 39.73
CA GLN A 215 -29.42 12.92 40.19
C GLN A 215 -30.54 13.66 39.43
N ASP A 216 -31.71 13.03 39.29
CA ASP A 216 -32.87 13.63 38.61
C ASP A 216 -33.87 14.11 39.65
N GLN A 217 -33.84 15.40 39.98
CA GLN A 217 -34.75 16.05 40.93
C GLN A 217 -35.83 16.91 40.24
N GLY A 218 -35.91 16.84 38.90
CA GLY A 218 -36.82 17.69 38.10
C GLY A 218 -36.21 18.11 36.76
N ILE A 219 -34.88 18.11 36.66
CA ILE A 219 -34.12 18.56 35.49
C ILE A 219 -34.61 17.96 34.17
N ARG A 220 -35.01 16.68 34.14
CA ARG A 220 -35.53 16.09 32.90
C ARG A 220 -36.79 16.78 32.41
N LYS A 221 -37.72 17.09 33.31
CA LYS A 221 -38.99 17.75 32.97
C LYS A 221 -38.74 19.18 32.49
N ALA A 222 -37.83 19.91 33.14
CA ALA A 222 -37.50 21.28 32.77
C ALA A 222 -36.81 21.42 31.41
N PHE A 223 -35.88 20.51 31.07
CA PHE A 223 -35.07 20.66 29.85
C PHE A 223 -35.57 19.87 28.63
N ARG A 224 -36.43 18.84 28.79
CA ARG A 224 -36.86 17.98 27.66
C ARG A 224 -37.58 18.71 26.52
N ASN A 225 -38.21 19.85 26.80
CA ASN A 225 -39.01 20.59 25.82
C ASN A 225 -38.18 21.58 24.98
N ILE A 226 -36.91 21.81 25.35
CA ILE A 226 -36.04 22.74 24.63
C ILE A 226 -35.44 22.01 23.41
N PRO A 227 -35.63 22.50 22.17
CA PRO A 227 -35.21 21.78 20.98
C PRO A 227 -33.69 21.66 20.90
N GLY A 228 -33.23 20.45 20.56
CA GLY A 228 -31.81 20.13 20.38
C GLY A 228 -31.04 19.87 21.67
N VAL A 229 -31.58 20.24 22.84
CA VAL A 229 -31.00 19.90 24.14
C VAL A 229 -31.24 18.42 24.40
N ASP A 230 -30.18 17.69 24.71
CA ASP A 230 -30.27 16.31 25.18
C ASP A 230 -29.83 16.25 26.64
N LEU A 231 -30.37 15.26 27.36
CA LEU A 231 -30.06 14.98 28.77
C LEU A 231 -29.45 13.59 28.90
N MET A 232 -28.53 13.43 29.84
CA MET A 232 -27.88 12.16 30.15
C MET A 232 -27.51 12.08 31.63
N ASN A 233 -27.73 10.92 32.24
CA ASN A 233 -27.25 10.65 33.59
C ASN A 233 -25.81 10.10 33.50
N ILE A 234 -24.95 10.52 34.43
CA ILE A 234 -23.54 10.10 34.52
C ILE A 234 -23.35 8.57 34.56
N ASN A 235 -24.25 7.85 35.22
CA ASN A 235 -24.20 6.38 35.32
C ASN A 235 -24.62 5.66 34.03
N LYS A 236 -25.37 6.34 33.15
CA LYS A 236 -25.94 5.78 31.92
C LYS A 236 -25.46 6.54 30.69
N MET A 237 -24.14 6.76 30.60
CA MET A 237 -23.57 7.48 29.47
C MET A 237 -23.67 6.72 28.15
N ASN A 238 -24.04 7.45 27.09
CA ASN A 238 -24.30 6.89 25.77
C ASN A 238 -23.48 7.59 24.70
N LEU A 239 -22.68 6.81 23.97
CA LEU A 239 -21.85 7.30 22.86
C LEU A 239 -22.68 7.99 21.76
N LEU A 240 -23.88 7.50 21.45
CA LEU A 240 -24.73 8.08 20.38
C LEU A 240 -25.16 9.52 20.68
N LYS A 241 -25.26 9.87 21.97
CA LYS A 241 -25.58 11.22 22.42
C LYS A 241 -24.31 12.08 22.60
N LEU A 242 -23.19 11.52 23.04
CA LEU A 242 -21.92 12.26 23.17
C LEU A 242 -21.29 12.58 21.80
N ALA A 243 -21.30 11.61 20.88
CA ALA A 243 -20.73 11.72 19.55
C ALA A 243 -21.80 11.43 18.47
N PRO A 244 -22.83 12.28 18.34
CA PRO A 244 -23.87 12.08 17.32
C PRO A 244 -23.26 12.08 15.93
N GLY A 245 -23.56 11.03 15.15
CA GLY A 245 -23.02 10.83 13.81
C GLY A 245 -21.60 10.25 13.78
N GLY A 246 -21.04 9.83 14.91
CA GLY A 246 -19.66 9.34 15.00
C GLY A 246 -18.60 10.44 15.09
N HIS A 247 -19.02 11.72 15.08
CA HIS A 247 -18.13 12.86 15.25
C HIS A 247 -18.01 13.25 16.73
N VAL A 248 -16.78 13.35 17.23
CA VAL A 248 -16.47 13.82 18.59
C VAL A 248 -16.69 15.34 18.75
N GLY A 249 -16.54 15.86 19.98
CA GLY A 249 -16.63 17.31 20.23
C GLY A 249 -18.06 17.85 20.27
N ARG A 250 -18.98 17.20 21.00
CA ARG A 250 -20.28 17.81 21.30
C ARG A 250 -20.11 18.83 22.44
N PHE A 251 -20.87 19.92 22.42
CA PHE A 251 -20.92 20.83 23.57
C PHE A 251 -21.65 20.16 24.75
N VAL A 252 -20.96 20.00 25.88
CA VAL A 252 -21.46 19.33 27.08
C VAL A 252 -21.39 20.27 28.27
N ILE A 253 -22.47 20.32 29.05
CA ILE A 253 -22.59 21.05 30.32
C ILE A 253 -22.70 20.01 31.43
N TRP A 254 -21.84 20.10 32.44
CA TRP A 254 -21.77 19.15 33.55
C TRP A 254 -22.27 19.76 34.84
N THR A 255 -23.08 19.04 35.63
CA THR A 255 -23.30 19.43 37.03
C THR A 255 -22.10 19.05 37.90
N LYS A 256 -21.84 19.79 38.98
CA LYS A 256 -20.74 19.56 39.93
C LYS A 256 -20.67 18.09 40.37
N SER A 257 -21.75 17.56 40.93
CA SER A 257 -21.84 16.15 41.34
C SER A 257 -21.59 15.13 40.21
N ALA A 258 -21.98 15.43 38.97
CA ALA A 258 -21.72 14.55 37.84
C ALA A 258 -20.23 14.56 37.44
N PHE A 259 -19.59 15.71 37.59
CA PHE A 259 -18.19 15.91 37.27
C PHE A 259 -17.28 15.20 38.27
N ASP A 260 -17.58 15.31 39.57
CA ASP A 260 -16.86 14.63 40.65
C ASP A 260 -16.94 13.10 40.53
N GLN A 261 -18.09 12.57 40.09
CA GLN A 261 -18.29 11.13 39.92
C GLN A 261 -17.50 10.52 38.75
N LEU A 262 -16.93 11.31 37.83
CA LEU A 262 -16.22 10.79 36.66
C LEU A 262 -14.99 9.95 37.03
N ASP A 263 -14.20 10.39 38.01
CA ASP A 263 -12.99 9.69 38.43
C ASP A 263 -13.34 8.38 39.17
N ALA A 264 -14.42 8.34 39.96
CA ALA A 264 -14.92 7.08 40.52
C ALA A 264 -15.40 6.11 39.41
N LEU A 265 -16.03 6.64 38.36
CA LEU A 265 -16.67 5.86 37.30
C LEU A 265 -15.72 5.35 36.20
N TYR A 266 -14.58 6.00 35.97
CA TYR A 266 -13.57 5.56 34.99
C TYR A 266 -12.20 5.26 35.60
N GLY A 267 -11.94 5.69 36.83
CA GLY A 267 -10.62 5.62 37.44
C GLY A 267 -9.65 6.66 36.90
N THR A 268 -8.43 6.59 37.40
CA THR A 268 -7.25 7.31 36.89
C THR A 268 -6.25 6.28 36.34
N TRP A 269 -5.15 6.69 35.71
CA TRP A 269 -4.12 5.70 35.31
C TRP A 269 -3.45 5.00 36.50
N ARG A 270 -3.51 5.59 37.71
CA ARG A 270 -2.92 5.04 38.93
C ARG A 270 -3.89 4.19 39.75
N LYS A 271 -5.19 4.52 39.70
CA LYS A 271 -6.26 3.85 40.46
C LYS A 271 -7.32 3.36 39.50
N GLU A 272 -7.63 2.07 39.56
CA GLU A 272 -8.69 1.49 38.72
C GLU A 272 -10.07 2.08 39.01
N SER A 273 -11.02 1.83 38.10
CA SER A 273 -12.40 2.28 38.30
C SER A 273 -13.08 1.52 39.45
N GLN A 274 -13.76 2.27 40.33
CA GLN A 274 -14.55 1.69 41.43
C GLN A 274 -15.86 1.05 40.92
N LEU A 275 -16.54 1.73 39.97
CA LEU A 275 -17.85 1.28 39.48
C LEU A 275 -17.76 0.28 38.32
N LYS A 276 -16.62 0.22 37.61
CA LYS A 276 -16.44 -0.67 36.45
C LYS A 276 -15.39 -1.72 36.74
N LYS A 277 -15.85 -2.94 37.00
CA LYS A 277 -14.98 -4.12 37.19
C LYS A 277 -14.00 -4.29 36.02
N GLY A 278 -12.72 -4.45 36.36
CA GLY A 278 -11.62 -4.74 35.45
C GLY A 278 -11.41 -3.66 34.39
N TYR A 279 -11.65 -2.40 34.73
CA TYR A 279 -11.49 -1.27 33.81
C TYR A 279 -10.48 -0.25 34.33
N ASN A 280 -9.54 0.10 33.44
CA ASN A 280 -8.62 1.20 33.61
C ASN A 280 -8.67 2.10 32.36
N LEU A 281 -8.25 3.36 32.52
CA LEU A 281 -8.17 4.32 31.42
C LEU A 281 -7.19 3.86 30.33
N PRO A 282 -7.51 4.11 29.05
CA PRO A 282 -6.61 3.74 27.97
C PRO A 282 -5.31 4.56 28.02
N PHE A 283 -4.18 3.90 27.85
CA PHE A 283 -2.89 4.56 27.78
C PHE A 283 -2.72 5.32 26.45
N PRO A 284 -2.26 6.59 26.49
CA PRO A 284 -1.93 7.32 25.29
C PRO A 284 -0.63 6.78 24.68
N LYS A 285 -0.64 6.47 23.38
CA LYS A 285 0.56 5.97 22.67
C LYS A 285 1.69 7.00 22.58
N MET A 286 1.34 8.29 22.55
CA MET A 286 2.31 9.40 22.54
C MET A 286 2.23 10.17 23.86
N ALA A 287 3.40 10.39 24.47
CA ALA A 287 3.54 11.17 25.70
C ALA A 287 3.29 12.67 25.46
N ASN A 288 3.82 13.23 24.37
CA ASN A 288 3.55 14.57 23.88
C ASN A 288 2.98 14.47 22.45
N THR A 289 1.84 15.09 22.20
CA THR A 289 1.18 15.09 20.88
C THR A 289 1.52 16.32 20.03
N ASP A 290 2.20 17.32 20.60
CA ASP A 290 2.67 18.48 19.85
C ASP A 290 3.94 18.13 19.07
N LEU A 291 3.73 17.68 17.83
CA LEU A 291 4.81 17.35 16.91
C LEU A 291 5.68 18.58 16.59
N SER A 292 5.13 19.79 16.64
CA SER A 292 5.88 21.00 16.32
C SER A 292 6.95 21.29 17.37
N ILE A 293 6.63 21.09 18.66
CA ILE A 293 7.60 21.20 19.75
C ILE A 293 8.66 20.11 19.62
N LEU A 294 8.24 18.85 19.40
CA LEU A 294 9.17 17.74 19.23
C LEU A 294 10.16 17.98 18.07
N LEU A 295 9.68 18.39 16.90
CA LEU A 295 10.54 18.65 15.74
C LEU A 295 11.44 19.89 15.90
N LYS A 296 11.06 20.83 16.77
CA LYS A 296 11.84 22.04 17.06
C LYS A 296 12.80 21.86 18.25
N SER A 297 12.74 20.73 18.94
CA SER A 297 13.61 20.41 20.08
C SER A 297 15.09 20.49 19.70
N GLU A 298 15.92 20.95 20.64
CA GLU A 298 17.34 21.14 20.41
C GLU A 298 18.06 19.81 20.18
N GLU A 299 17.62 18.77 20.88
CA GLU A 299 18.12 17.41 20.79
C GLU A 299 18.00 16.88 19.35
N ILE A 300 16.85 17.10 18.70
CA ILE A 300 16.67 16.74 17.30
C ILE A 300 17.53 17.65 16.41
N ARG A 301 17.47 18.97 16.61
CA ARG A 301 18.20 19.95 15.79
C ARG A 301 19.71 19.72 15.76
N LYS A 302 20.31 19.29 16.87
CA LYS A 302 21.76 18.98 16.98
C LYS A 302 22.20 17.86 16.03
N VAL A 303 21.31 16.91 15.71
CA VAL A 303 21.64 15.73 14.87
C VAL A 303 21.14 15.88 13.42
N LEU A 304 20.30 16.90 13.14
CA LEU A 304 19.75 17.11 11.81
C LEU A 304 20.82 17.53 10.80
N ARG A 305 20.75 16.93 9.60
CA ARG A 305 21.50 17.38 8.43
C ARG A 305 20.85 18.62 7.82
N ALA A 306 21.65 19.43 7.13
CA ALA A 306 21.14 20.60 6.40
C ALA A 306 20.02 20.20 5.41
N PRO A 307 18.87 20.91 5.38
CA PRO A 307 17.76 20.56 4.51
C PRO A 307 18.10 20.78 3.04
N ARG A 308 17.88 19.75 2.21
CA ARG A 308 18.05 19.84 0.75
C ARG A 308 16.84 20.53 0.11
N LYS A 309 16.88 21.85 -0.02
CA LYS A 309 15.79 22.66 -0.62
C LYS A 309 15.80 22.68 -2.16
N LYS A 310 16.79 22.07 -2.81
CA LYS A 310 16.92 22.09 -4.27
C LYS A 310 15.87 21.18 -4.92
N VAL A 311 14.89 21.79 -5.59
CA VAL A 311 13.92 21.06 -6.42
C VAL A 311 14.55 20.78 -7.79
N ALA A 312 14.87 19.53 -8.07
CA ALA A 312 15.32 19.09 -9.39
C ALA A 312 14.11 19.00 -10.33
N ARG A 313 13.89 20.05 -11.13
CA ARG A 313 12.84 20.03 -12.15
C ARG A 313 13.28 19.16 -13.34
N ARG A 314 12.31 18.52 -14.00
CA ARG A 314 12.57 17.83 -15.27
C ARG A 314 13.07 18.87 -16.27
N VAL A 315 14.31 18.70 -16.72
CA VAL A 315 14.87 19.52 -17.79
C VAL A 315 14.26 19.03 -19.10
N LYS A 316 13.59 19.91 -19.84
CA LYS A 316 13.14 19.60 -21.21
C LYS A 316 14.40 19.33 -22.05
N LYS A 317 14.50 18.14 -22.64
CA LYS A 317 15.59 17.82 -23.58
C LYS A 317 15.41 18.72 -24.81
N LEU A 318 16.29 19.70 -24.96
CA LEU A 318 16.34 20.55 -26.13
C LEU A 318 17.00 19.75 -27.27
N ASN A 319 16.44 19.84 -28.47
CA ASN A 319 17.08 19.23 -29.65
C ASN A 319 18.34 20.04 -30.02
N PRO A 320 19.55 19.47 -29.98
CA PRO A 320 20.78 20.19 -30.27
C PRO A 320 20.89 20.65 -31.72
N LEU A 321 20.28 19.93 -32.67
CA LEU A 321 20.37 20.27 -34.09
C LEU A 321 19.56 21.53 -34.44
N THR A 322 18.48 21.79 -33.71
CA THR A 322 17.65 22.99 -33.89
C THR A 322 18.05 24.11 -32.92
N ASN A 323 18.61 23.79 -31.75
CA ASN A 323 19.03 24.76 -30.75
C ASN A 323 20.56 24.84 -30.63
N THR A 324 21.14 25.92 -31.18
CA THR A 324 22.59 26.13 -31.23
C THR A 324 23.24 26.15 -29.84
N ARG A 325 22.62 26.77 -28.82
CA ARG A 325 23.16 26.79 -27.45
C ARG A 325 23.17 25.40 -26.82
N ALA A 326 22.16 24.58 -27.10
CA ALA A 326 22.15 23.19 -26.67
C ALA A 326 23.26 22.39 -27.37
N MET A 327 23.51 22.62 -28.66
CA MET A 327 24.64 22.01 -29.38
C MET A 327 25.98 22.43 -28.79
N LEU A 328 26.19 23.72 -28.52
CA LEU A 328 27.44 24.25 -27.98
C LEU A 328 27.71 23.73 -26.56
N ARG A 329 26.67 23.60 -25.74
CA ARG A 329 26.79 23.03 -24.39
C ARG A 329 27.21 21.56 -24.42
N LEU A 330 26.83 20.82 -25.46
CA LEU A 330 27.15 19.39 -25.60
C LEU A 330 28.45 19.15 -26.39
N ASN A 331 28.67 19.92 -27.46
CA ASN A 331 29.82 19.83 -28.34
C ASN A 331 30.23 21.24 -28.81
N PRO A 332 31.20 21.87 -28.13
CA PRO A 332 31.75 23.17 -28.53
C PRO A 332 32.40 23.16 -29.92
N TYR A 333 32.95 22.02 -30.36
CA TYR A 333 33.65 21.89 -31.64
C TYR A 333 32.70 22.02 -32.84
N ALA A 334 31.39 21.81 -32.65
CA ALA A 334 30.38 22.07 -33.66
C ALA A 334 30.40 23.53 -34.15
N ALA A 335 30.81 24.49 -33.30
CA ALA A 335 30.98 25.89 -33.69
C ALA A 335 32.09 26.06 -34.74
N VAL A 336 33.22 25.39 -34.53
CA VAL A 336 34.40 25.44 -35.39
C VAL A 336 34.07 24.82 -36.74
N LEU A 337 33.48 23.62 -36.73
CA LEU A 337 33.06 22.93 -37.95
C LEU A 337 32.02 23.71 -38.74
N LYS A 338 31.00 24.27 -38.07
CA LYS A 338 29.97 25.08 -38.73
C LYS A 338 30.56 26.34 -39.35
N ARG A 339 31.50 27.01 -38.67
CA ARG A 339 32.21 28.18 -39.20
C ARG A 339 33.07 27.81 -40.41
N ALA A 340 33.82 26.71 -40.34
CA ALA A 340 34.61 26.21 -41.47
C ALA A 340 33.72 25.85 -42.68
N ALA A 341 32.58 25.22 -42.45
CA ALA A 341 31.62 24.87 -43.49
C ALA A 341 30.99 26.12 -44.15
N ILE A 342 30.61 27.14 -43.37
CA ILE A 342 30.10 28.42 -43.89
C ILE A 342 31.14 29.09 -44.78
N LEU A 343 32.39 29.19 -44.33
CA LEU A 343 33.48 29.78 -45.11
C LEU A 343 33.76 28.99 -46.40
N THR A 344 33.67 27.66 -46.34
CA THR A 344 33.85 26.80 -47.52
C THR A 344 32.70 26.96 -48.52
N ALA A 345 31.46 27.09 -48.04
CA ALA A 345 30.29 27.33 -48.89
C ALA A 345 30.36 28.70 -49.58
N GLN A 346 30.74 29.76 -48.84
CA GLN A 346 30.98 31.09 -49.42
C GLN A 346 32.07 31.06 -50.50
N LYS A 347 33.16 30.34 -50.24
CA LYS A 347 34.22 30.13 -51.24
C LYS A 347 33.69 29.50 -52.54
N ARG A 348 32.88 28.45 -52.45
CA ARG A 348 32.28 27.80 -53.62
C ARG A 348 31.29 28.71 -54.36
N GLN A 349 30.51 29.50 -53.61
CA GLN A 349 29.59 30.46 -54.21
C GLN A 349 30.35 31.51 -55.01
N HIS A 350 31.41 32.10 -54.44
CA HIS A 350 32.25 33.05 -55.17
C HIS A 350 32.90 32.44 -56.42
N GLU A 351 33.38 31.20 -56.35
CA GLU A 351 33.94 30.50 -57.51
C GLU A 351 32.88 30.24 -58.59
N ARG A 352 31.66 29.87 -58.20
CA ARG A 352 30.53 29.72 -59.12
C ARG A 352 30.15 31.07 -59.76
N ASP A 353 30.06 32.14 -58.98
CA ASP A 353 29.69 33.47 -59.46
C ASP A 353 30.71 33.98 -60.50
N LEU A 354 32.01 33.75 -60.26
CA LEU A 354 33.08 34.09 -61.19
C LEU A 354 32.97 33.29 -62.50
N LEU A 355 32.81 31.97 -62.41
CA LEU A 355 32.64 31.11 -63.59
C LEU A 355 31.39 31.46 -64.40
N LEU A 356 30.32 31.84 -63.72
CA LEU A 356 29.04 32.17 -64.35
C LEU A 356 29.11 33.56 -65.00
N ALA A 357 29.84 34.51 -64.42
CA ALA A 357 30.13 35.80 -65.03
C ALA A 357 31.03 35.65 -66.28
N GLU A 358 32.05 34.79 -66.20
CA GLU A 358 32.93 34.46 -67.33
C GLU A 358 32.14 33.83 -68.49
N LYS A 359 31.28 32.84 -68.20
CA LYS A 359 30.40 32.22 -69.20
C LYS A 359 29.39 33.19 -69.82
N ARG A 360 28.98 34.23 -69.09
CA ARG A 360 28.04 35.25 -69.57
C ARG A 360 28.74 36.44 -70.25
N GLY A 361 30.08 36.46 -70.28
CA GLY A 361 30.86 37.57 -70.84
C GLY A 361 30.74 38.88 -70.06
N ILE A 362 30.25 38.84 -68.82
CA ILE A 362 30.03 40.03 -67.98
C ILE A 362 31.20 40.19 -67.01
N LYS A 363 31.87 41.34 -67.01
CA LYS A 363 32.88 41.66 -65.98
C LYS A 363 32.17 42.02 -64.67
N LEU A 364 32.44 41.26 -63.60
CA LEU A 364 31.96 41.55 -62.25
C LEU A 364 32.63 42.83 -61.71
N SER A 365 31.85 43.68 -61.03
CA SER A 365 32.36 44.89 -60.34
C SER A 365 33.47 44.52 -59.35
N GLU A 366 34.50 45.38 -59.25
CA GLU A 366 35.63 45.20 -58.31
C GLU A 366 35.17 45.10 -56.85
N ASP A 367 34.02 45.70 -56.53
CA ASP A 367 33.42 45.67 -55.20
C ASP A 367 32.71 44.35 -54.85
N ALA A 368 32.49 43.49 -55.84
CA ALA A 368 31.77 42.23 -55.65
C ALA A 368 32.52 41.31 -54.67
N PRO A 369 31.80 40.59 -53.77
CA PRO A 369 32.42 39.72 -52.76
C PRO A 369 33.39 38.68 -53.34
N ALA A 370 33.11 38.16 -54.54
CA ALA A 370 33.95 37.20 -55.22
C ALA A 370 35.29 37.81 -55.70
N MET A 371 35.27 39.03 -56.25
CA MET A 371 36.48 39.76 -56.67
C MET A 371 37.33 40.17 -55.46
N LYS A 372 36.70 40.64 -54.37
CA LYS A 372 37.38 40.91 -53.09
C LYS A 372 38.05 39.67 -52.51
N ALA A 373 37.39 38.51 -52.57
CA ALA A 373 37.96 37.25 -52.11
C ALA A 373 39.19 36.81 -52.93
N VAL A 374 39.18 37.03 -54.25
CA VAL A 374 40.32 36.75 -55.14
C VAL A 374 41.49 37.69 -54.83
N ALA A 375 41.23 38.99 -54.70
CA ALA A 375 42.25 39.97 -54.33
C ALA A 375 42.89 39.65 -52.96
N LEU A 376 42.08 39.26 -51.97
CA LEU A 376 42.56 38.86 -50.65
C LEU A 376 43.39 37.57 -50.71
N ARG A 377 43.01 36.58 -51.54
CA ARG A 377 43.79 35.35 -51.74
C ARG A 377 45.14 35.65 -52.37
N LYS A 378 45.18 36.53 -53.37
CA LYS A 378 46.43 36.97 -54.02
C LYS A 378 47.38 37.65 -53.03
N LYS A 379 46.86 38.58 -52.22
CA LYS A 379 47.61 39.20 -51.11
C LYS A 379 48.12 38.16 -50.10
N ARG A 380 47.29 37.16 -49.76
CA ARG A 380 47.66 36.11 -48.80
C ARG A 380 48.69 35.13 -49.36
N SER A 381 48.63 34.77 -50.64
CA SER A 381 49.64 33.94 -51.29
C SER A 381 50.98 34.65 -51.38
N GLU A 382 50.98 35.94 -51.67
CA GLU A 382 52.19 36.79 -51.66
C GLU A 382 52.80 36.87 -50.25
N GLN A 383 51.96 37.04 -49.22
CA GLN A 383 52.41 36.99 -47.82
C GLN A 383 52.98 35.61 -47.43
N LEU A 384 52.31 34.51 -47.80
CA LEU A 384 52.79 33.15 -47.51
C LEU A 384 54.09 32.82 -48.26
N ALA A 385 54.25 33.32 -49.49
CA ALA A 385 55.49 33.20 -50.25
C ALA A 385 56.64 33.96 -49.58
N LYS A 386 56.39 35.17 -49.06
CA LYS A 386 57.36 35.93 -48.25
C LYS A 386 57.77 35.18 -46.98
N VAL A 387 56.83 34.54 -46.28
CA VAL A 387 57.11 33.76 -45.06
C VAL A 387 57.91 32.48 -45.36
N LYS A 388 57.60 31.74 -46.44
CA LYS A 388 58.37 30.55 -46.86
C LYS A 388 59.79 30.89 -47.33
N LYS A 389 59.99 32.07 -47.91
CA LYS A 389 61.33 32.57 -48.29
C LYS A 389 62.19 32.87 -47.06
N PHE A 390 61.58 33.23 -45.94
CA PHE A 390 62.26 33.46 -44.66
C PHE A 390 62.65 32.15 -43.93
N SER A 391 61.88 31.07 -44.09
CA SER A 391 62.14 29.79 -43.40
C SER A 391 63.14 28.87 -44.10
N THR A 392 63.63 29.23 -45.29
CA THR A 392 64.56 28.42 -46.10
C THR A 392 66.01 28.93 -46.10
N CYS A 393 66.29 30.05 -45.41
CA CYS A 393 67.62 30.70 -45.41
C CYS A 393 68.45 30.48 -44.13
N THR A 394 68.04 29.62 -43.19
CA THR A 394 68.73 29.48 -41.89
C THR A 394 68.77 28.04 -41.36
N MET A 395 69.46 27.14 -42.06
CA MET A 395 69.90 25.84 -41.51
C MET A 395 71.21 25.38 -42.15
N ALA A 396 72.32 26.11 -41.91
CA ALA A 396 73.66 25.58 -42.05
C ALA A 396 74.60 26.27 -41.04
N LYS A 397 75.23 25.45 -40.18
CA LYS A 397 76.32 25.74 -39.23
C LYS A 397 75.97 26.48 -37.91
N GLY A 398 76.11 25.74 -36.81
CA GLY A 398 76.96 26.18 -35.70
C GLY A 398 76.30 26.71 -34.41
N THR A 399 76.51 25.93 -33.35
CA THR A 399 76.73 26.35 -31.94
C THR A 399 75.56 26.83 -31.07
N CYS A 400 75.56 26.26 -29.86
CA CYS A 400 74.71 26.54 -28.71
C CYS A 400 74.88 27.96 -28.15
N LEU A 401 73.81 28.52 -27.56
CA LEU A 401 73.72 28.95 -26.14
C LEU A 401 72.61 30.00 -25.93
N VAL A 402 71.69 29.67 -25.02
CA VAL A 402 71.12 30.51 -23.95
C VAL A 402 70.57 31.90 -24.32
N SER A 403 69.27 32.14 -24.10
CA SER A 403 68.77 32.82 -22.87
C SER A 403 67.34 33.38 -23.03
N ARG A 404 66.59 33.29 -21.92
CA ARG A 404 65.53 34.21 -21.45
C ARG A 404 64.23 34.28 -22.27
N LYS A 405 63.03 34.41 -21.68
CA LYS A 405 62.53 34.40 -20.30
C LYS A 405 60.99 34.40 -20.41
N SER A 406 60.35 33.58 -19.57
CA SER A 406 59.09 33.78 -18.85
C SER A 406 57.90 34.52 -19.49
N LEU A 407 56.75 33.84 -19.57
CA LEU A 407 55.52 34.31 -18.92
C LEU A 407 54.59 33.13 -18.61
N ASP A 408 54.55 32.80 -17.33
CA ASP A 408 53.63 31.88 -16.66
C ASP A 408 52.16 32.33 -16.82
N ILE A 409 51.25 31.36 -16.89
CA ILE A 409 50.02 31.29 -16.07
C ILE A 409 49.64 29.81 -16.00
N GLY A 410 49.65 29.28 -14.79
CA GLY A 410 49.55 27.85 -14.50
C GLY A 410 48.15 27.27 -14.60
N SER A 411 48.11 25.95 -14.75
CA SER A 411 47.14 25.14 -14.02
C SER A 411 47.79 23.81 -13.67
N THR A 412 48.06 23.69 -12.37
CA THR A 412 48.30 22.48 -11.62
C THR A 412 47.35 21.35 -12.01
N PHE A 413 47.86 20.23 -12.51
CA PHE A 413 47.36 18.94 -12.04
C PHE A 413 48.46 17.87 -12.07
N CYS A 414 48.75 17.44 -10.85
CA CYS A 414 49.64 16.42 -10.40
C CYS A 414 49.25 15.04 -10.98
N GLN A 415 50.23 14.27 -11.46
CA GLN A 415 50.61 12.94 -10.92
C GLN A 415 51.24 12.04 -12.01
N SER A 416 52.56 11.92 -11.97
CA SER A 416 53.20 10.59 -12.13
C SER A 416 53.55 10.10 -10.73
N ARG A 417 53.32 8.80 -10.50
CA ARG A 417 53.70 7.94 -9.34
C ARG A 417 52.49 7.12 -8.87
N ARG A 418 52.28 5.95 -9.49
CA ARG A 418 51.78 4.73 -8.83
C ARG A 418 51.94 3.52 -9.76
N LEU A 419 53.20 3.19 -10.06
CA LEU A 419 53.60 1.92 -10.69
C LEU A 419 54.26 0.96 -9.67
N THR A 420 54.07 1.21 -8.37
CA THR A 420 54.63 0.43 -7.26
C THR A 420 53.59 0.01 -6.20
N PHE A 421 52.29 0.05 -6.53
CA PHE A 421 51.23 -0.47 -5.63
C PHE A 421 50.71 -1.87 -6.05
N LEU A 422 50.99 -2.31 -7.28
CA LEU A 422 50.47 -3.56 -7.83
C LEU A 422 51.31 -4.81 -7.54
N ARG A 423 52.51 -4.67 -6.94
CA ARG A 423 53.35 -5.81 -6.53
C ARG A 423 53.24 -6.18 -5.03
N GLY A 424 52.55 -5.37 -4.22
CA GLY A 424 52.26 -5.67 -2.81
C GLY A 424 50.93 -6.42 -2.57
N CYS A 425 49.98 -6.32 -3.51
CA CYS A 425 48.66 -6.94 -3.35
C CYS A 425 48.61 -8.43 -3.71
N GLN A 426 49.56 -8.97 -4.48
CA GLN A 426 49.50 -10.40 -4.86
C GLN A 426 49.83 -11.34 -3.69
N ASN A 427 50.75 -10.96 -2.79
CA ASN A 427 51.09 -11.79 -1.62
C ASN A 427 50.12 -11.62 -0.44
N GLN A 428 49.39 -10.49 -0.35
CA GLN A 428 48.29 -10.35 0.60
C GLN A 428 47.04 -11.10 0.14
N ILE A 429 46.76 -11.17 -1.17
CA ILE A 429 45.63 -11.94 -1.70
C ILE A 429 45.90 -13.45 -1.61
N LEU A 430 47.12 -13.93 -1.87
CA LEU A 430 47.43 -15.37 -1.73
C LEU A 430 47.37 -15.89 -0.28
N ASN A 431 47.66 -15.06 0.73
CA ASN A 431 47.44 -15.42 2.13
C ASN A 431 45.99 -15.18 2.62
N MET A 432 45.19 -14.40 1.88
CA MET A 432 43.75 -14.22 2.13
C MET A 432 42.90 -15.34 1.49
N VAL A 433 43.43 -15.99 0.45
CA VAL A 433 42.79 -17.10 -0.28
C VAL A 433 42.97 -18.45 0.42
N ARG A 434 43.84 -18.56 1.44
CA ARG A 434 43.99 -19.78 2.27
C ARG A 434 43.06 -19.86 3.50
N LYS A 435 42.03 -19.03 3.60
CA LYS A 435 41.04 -19.05 4.71
C LYS A 435 39.57 -18.92 4.26
N PHE A 436 39.22 -19.49 3.10
CA PHE A 436 37.84 -19.52 2.62
C PHE A 436 37.40 -20.90 2.13
N THR A 437 37.87 -21.96 2.78
CA THR A 437 37.02 -23.14 3.03
C THR A 437 36.31 -22.83 4.35
N ASP A 438 35.01 -22.57 4.29
CA ASP A 438 34.21 -22.24 5.47
C ASP A 438 34.04 -23.55 6.28
N ASP A 439 35.06 -23.92 7.07
CA ASP A 439 35.01 -25.02 8.05
C ASP A 439 34.17 -24.64 9.28
N ARG A 440 33.35 -23.58 9.20
CA ARG A 440 32.45 -23.21 10.29
C ARG A 440 31.26 -24.19 10.30
N PRO A 441 30.92 -24.77 11.46
CA PRO A 441 29.77 -25.66 11.56
C PRO A 441 28.48 -24.88 11.23
N ALA A 442 27.61 -25.49 10.43
CA ALA A 442 26.38 -24.82 9.99
C ALA A 442 25.40 -24.67 11.15
N ILE A 443 24.71 -23.54 11.21
CA ILE A 443 23.77 -23.22 12.30
C ILE A 443 22.34 -23.50 11.85
N ILE A 444 21.64 -24.34 12.59
CA ILE A 444 20.32 -24.86 12.26
C ILE A 444 19.32 -24.41 13.32
N LEU A 445 18.24 -23.74 12.89
CA LEU A 445 17.08 -23.42 13.72
C LEU A 445 16.01 -24.52 13.58
N GLY A 446 15.75 -25.26 14.64
CA GLY A 446 14.62 -26.18 14.75
C GLY A 446 13.38 -25.51 15.31
N ILE A 447 12.21 -25.77 14.72
CA ILE A 447 10.90 -25.32 15.18
C ILE A 447 10.01 -26.53 15.47
N GLU A 448 9.48 -26.57 16.68
CA GLU A 448 8.62 -27.62 17.19
C GLU A 448 7.22 -27.06 17.47
N THR A 449 6.21 -27.69 16.86
CA THR A 449 4.78 -27.38 17.03
C THR A 449 3.95 -28.66 16.84
N SER A 450 4.25 -29.71 17.62
CA SER A 450 3.60 -31.01 17.47
C SER A 450 2.21 -31.06 18.10
N CYS A 451 2.09 -30.68 19.39
CA CYS A 451 0.86 -30.79 20.16
C CYS A 451 0.55 -29.52 20.96
N ASP A 452 1.07 -29.40 22.18
CA ASP A 452 0.79 -28.32 23.14
C ASP A 452 2.00 -27.42 23.42
N ASP A 453 3.20 -27.78 22.96
CA ASP A 453 4.40 -26.97 23.15
C ASP A 453 4.83 -26.25 21.87
N THR A 454 5.29 -25.01 22.02
CA THR A 454 5.96 -24.28 20.94
C THR A 454 7.42 -24.17 21.31
N GLY A 455 8.26 -24.99 20.67
CA GLY A 455 9.70 -24.99 20.88
C GLY A 455 10.47 -24.36 19.72
N CYS A 456 11.57 -23.67 20.03
CA CYS A 456 12.61 -23.34 19.07
C CYS A 456 13.97 -23.69 19.67
N GLY A 457 14.81 -24.38 18.90
CA GLY A 457 16.18 -24.73 19.28
C GLY A 457 17.16 -24.35 18.18
N ILE A 458 18.34 -23.88 18.54
CA ILE A 458 19.41 -23.53 17.62
C ILE A 458 20.61 -24.40 17.95
N VAL A 459 21.07 -25.18 16.97
CA VAL A 459 22.21 -26.08 17.10
C VAL A 459 23.19 -25.86 15.97
N ASP A 460 24.48 -26.13 16.22
CA ASP A 460 25.47 -26.23 15.14
C ASP A 460 25.65 -27.68 14.66
N THR A 461 26.31 -27.89 13.51
CA THR A 461 26.57 -29.24 12.98
C THR A 461 27.56 -30.07 13.82
N THR A 462 28.17 -29.50 14.87
CA THR A 462 28.95 -30.28 15.84
C THR A 462 28.07 -30.91 16.93
N GLY A 463 26.79 -30.55 16.97
CA GLY A 463 25.82 -31.00 17.97
C GLY A 463 25.73 -30.08 19.18
N LYS A 464 26.39 -28.90 19.17
CA LYS A 464 26.31 -27.95 20.27
C LYS A 464 25.00 -27.15 20.20
N ILE A 465 24.27 -27.13 21.30
CA ILE A 465 23.11 -26.25 21.48
C ILE A 465 23.62 -24.82 21.72
N LEU A 466 23.24 -23.90 20.83
CA LEU A 466 23.59 -22.49 20.91
C LEU A 466 22.51 -21.68 21.63
N GLY A 467 21.25 -22.08 21.53
CA GLY A 467 20.15 -21.43 22.23
C GLY A 467 18.83 -22.17 22.07
N GLU A 468 17.93 -22.01 23.03
CA GLU A 468 16.62 -22.66 23.04
C GLU A 468 15.57 -21.78 23.70
N ALA A 469 14.31 -21.99 23.32
CA ALA A 469 13.17 -21.38 23.96
C ALA A 469 11.96 -22.31 23.83
N LEU A 470 11.14 -22.35 24.88
CA LEU A 470 9.95 -23.18 24.95
C LEU A 470 8.79 -22.36 25.53
N ASN A 471 7.61 -22.49 24.91
CA ASN A 471 6.37 -22.00 25.50
C ASN A 471 5.32 -23.12 25.53
N SER A 472 5.00 -23.56 26.74
CA SER A 472 4.08 -24.66 26.98
C SER A 472 2.63 -24.20 27.17
N GLN A 473 1.71 -24.87 26.47
CA GLN A 473 0.27 -24.63 26.60
C GLN A 473 -0.40 -25.55 27.62
N HIS A 474 0.37 -26.40 28.31
CA HIS A 474 -0.12 -27.45 29.20
C HIS A 474 -1.15 -26.95 30.23
N SER A 475 -0.80 -25.87 30.96
CA SER A 475 -1.69 -25.25 31.96
C SER A 475 -3.00 -24.70 31.38
N THR A 476 -2.99 -24.33 30.09
CA THR A 476 -4.17 -23.81 29.40
C THR A 476 -5.05 -24.98 28.94
N HIS A 477 -4.46 -26.06 28.44
CA HIS A 477 -5.19 -27.26 28.04
C HIS A 477 -5.81 -28.02 29.22
N LEU A 478 -5.12 -28.08 30.37
CA LEU A 478 -5.67 -28.62 31.62
C LEU A 478 -6.99 -27.94 32.01
N LYS A 479 -7.08 -26.61 31.88
CA LYS A 479 -8.32 -25.84 32.18
C LYS A 479 -9.48 -26.15 31.23
N HIS A 480 -9.21 -26.71 30.06
CA HIS A 480 -10.20 -27.03 29.04
C HIS A 480 -10.49 -28.54 28.94
N GLY A 481 -9.96 -29.35 29.86
CA GLY A 481 -10.18 -30.80 29.89
C GLY A 481 -9.38 -31.59 28.84
N GLY A 482 -8.31 -31.00 28.27
CA GLY A 482 -7.43 -31.68 27.32
C GLY A 482 -6.97 -30.82 26.14
N ILE A 483 -6.25 -31.45 25.20
CA ILE A 483 -5.71 -30.77 24.02
C ILE A 483 -6.81 -30.65 22.95
N ILE A 484 -7.18 -29.41 22.64
CA ILE A 484 -8.16 -29.08 21.60
C ILE A 484 -7.38 -28.60 20.35
N PRO A 485 -7.36 -29.34 19.22
CA PRO A 485 -6.47 -29.07 18.09
C PRO A 485 -6.59 -27.67 17.48
N THR A 486 -7.82 -27.14 17.37
CA THR A 486 -8.06 -25.80 16.84
C THR A 486 -7.50 -24.72 17.76
N PHE A 487 -7.65 -24.90 19.08
CA PHE A 487 -7.16 -23.98 20.08
C PHE A 487 -5.63 -24.01 20.19
N ALA A 488 -5.03 -25.20 20.18
CA ALA A 488 -3.57 -25.38 20.16
C ALA A 488 -2.92 -24.65 18.97
N SER A 489 -3.48 -24.83 17.76
CA SER A 489 -2.99 -24.13 16.56
C SER A 489 -3.04 -22.59 16.66
N ILE A 490 -4.00 -22.04 17.40
CA ILE A 490 -4.11 -20.58 17.60
C ILE A 490 -3.02 -20.12 18.56
N LEU A 491 -2.78 -20.85 19.64
CA LEU A 491 -1.75 -20.53 20.63
C LEU A 491 -0.34 -20.63 20.03
N HIS A 492 -0.02 -21.68 19.25
CA HIS A 492 1.24 -21.72 18.50
C HIS A 492 1.40 -20.48 17.62
N ARG A 493 0.36 -20.10 16.86
CA ARG A 493 0.43 -18.93 15.96
C ARG A 493 0.67 -17.61 16.70
N GLN A 494 0.21 -17.51 17.94
CA GLN A 494 0.41 -16.32 18.77
C GLN A 494 1.82 -16.24 19.36
N GLN A 495 2.45 -17.39 19.61
CA GLN A 495 3.68 -17.48 20.42
C GLN A 495 4.94 -17.79 19.61
N ILE A 496 4.80 -18.45 18.45
CA ILE A 496 5.93 -18.92 17.63
C ILE A 496 6.95 -17.84 17.26
N THR A 497 6.50 -16.59 17.04
CA THR A 497 7.42 -15.48 16.77
C THR A 497 8.24 -15.12 18.00
N THR A 498 7.60 -15.01 19.17
CA THR A 498 8.26 -14.70 20.44
C THR A 498 9.27 -15.79 20.80
N VAL A 499 8.87 -17.06 20.72
CA VAL A 499 9.74 -18.20 21.04
C VAL A 499 10.96 -18.24 20.11
N CYS A 500 10.79 -18.00 18.81
CA CYS A 500 11.90 -17.95 17.86
C CYS A 500 12.84 -16.76 18.15
N GLU A 501 12.30 -15.58 18.47
CA GLU A 501 13.11 -14.43 18.87
C GLU A 501 13.88 -14.69 20.17
N ASP A 502 13.27 -15.36 21.13
CA ASP A 502 13.91 -15.67 22.42
C ASP A 502 15.01 -16.73 22.25
N ALA A 503 14.82 -17.74 21.39
CA ALA A 503 15.87 -18.69 21.04
C ALA A 503 17.06 -17.98 20.36
N LEU A 504 16.80 -17.07 19.41
CA LEU A 504 17.84 -16.26 18.76
C LEU A 504 18.58 -15.34 19.75
N ARG A 505 17.86 -14.71 20.68
CA ARG A 505 18.47 -13.90 21.76
C ARG A 505 19.33 -14.73 22.68
N SER A 506 18.87 -15.93 23.06
CA SER A 506 19.63 -16.83 23.93
C SER A 506 20.94 -17.30 23.28
N ALA A 507 20.95 -17.42 21.95
CA ALA A 507 22.14 -17.77 21.17
C ALA A 507 23.04 -16.57 20.81
N ASP A 508 22.63 -15.32 21.12
CA ASP A 508 23.24 -14.07 20.62
C ASP A 508 23.42 -14.04 19.09
N LEU A 509 22.45 -14.63 18.37
CA LEU A 509 22.43 -14.70 16.92
C LEU A 509 21.30 -13.87 16.33
N ARG A 510 21.48 -13.44 15.09
CA ARG A 510 20.40 -12.85 14.28
C ARG A 510 19.95 -13.88 13.26
N LEU A 511 18.72 -13.72 12.76
CA LEU A 511 18.15 -14.63 11.76
C LEU A 511 19.03 -14.79 10.50
N ARG A 512 19.84 -13.78 10.15
CA ARG A 512 20.76 -13.83 9.00
C ARG A 512 21.96 -14.77 9.22
N ASP A 513 22.24 -15.14 10.48
CA ASP A 513 23.34 -16.00 10.88
C ASP A 513 22.90 -17.47 10.91
N ILE A 514 21.60 -17.75 10.69
CA ILE A 514 21.02 -19.09 10.56
C ILE A 514 21.17 -19.58 9.13
N ASP A 515 21.78 -20.76 8.95
CA ASP A 515 22.05 -21.36 7.65
C ASP A 515 20.88 -22.25 7.18
N ALA A 516 20.14 -22.89 8.11
CA ALA A 516 19.00 -23.74 7.80
C ALA A 516 17.87 -23.65 8.84
N VAL A 517 16.63 -23.90 8.41
CA VAL A 517 15.45 -24.00 9.27
C VAL A 517 14.81 -25.37 9.14
N ALA A 518 14.71 -26.11 10.24
CA ALA A 518 14.03 -27.38 10.35
C ALA A 518 12.69 -27.19 11.07
N THR A 519 11.64 -27.89 10.63
CA THR A 519 10.31 -27.83 11.25
C THR A 519 9.76 -29.22 11.46
N THR A 520 9.08 -29.45 12.58
CA THR A 520 8.39 -30.72 12.83
C THR A 520 7.28 -30.95 11.81
N THR A 521 7.26 -32.11 11.16
CA THR A 521 6.25 -32.47 10.15
C THR A 521 5.33 -33.62 10.55
N LYS A 522 5.82 -34.59 11.33
CA LYS A 522 5.09 -35.72 11.94
C LYS A 522 5.98 -36.30 13.08
N PRO A 523 5.44 -36.99 14.10
CA PRO A 523 4.02 -37.08 14.47
C PRO A 523 3.50 -35.76 15.08
N GLY A 524 2.18 -35.58 15.19
CA GLY A 524 1.57 -34.41 15.83
C GLY A 524 0.19 -34.01 15.27
N LEU A 525 -0.39 -32.96 15.83
CA LEU A 525 -1.68 -32.41 15.41
C LEU A 525 -1.54 -31.65 14.08
N PRO A 526 -2.30 -32.01 13.02
CA PRO A 526 -2.13 -31.41 11.69
C PRO A 526 -2.23 -29.88 11.66
N LEU A 527 -3.14 -29.30 12.45
CA LEU A 527 -3.33 -27.85 12.52
C LEU A 527 -2.16 -27.14 13.22
N SER A 528 -1.52 -27.78 14.20
CA SER A 528 -0.35 -27.27 14.90
C SER A 528 0.90 -27.36 14.02
N LEU A 529 1.14 -28.53 13.42
CA LEU A 529 2.25 -28.78 12.49
C LEU A 529 2.25 -27.80 11.30
N ALA A 530 1.06 -27.45 10.80
CA ALA A 530 0.92 -26.46 9.74
C ALA A 530 1.43 -25.07 10.14
N VAL A 531 1.35 -24.68 11.42
CA VAL A 531 1.86 -23.39 11.91
C VAL A 531 3.38 -23.36 11.84
N GLY A 532 4.06 -24.35 12.41
CA GLY A 532 5.52 -24.45 12.38
C GLY A 532 6.07 -24.48 10.95
N ASN A 533 5.51 -25.33 10.09
CA ASN A 533 5.91 -25.45 8.68
C ASN A 533 5.71 -24.13 7.91
N THR A 534 4.57 -23.45 8.11
CA THR A 534 4.29 -22.15 7.47
C THR A 534 5.25 -21.08 7.95
N PHE A 535 5.58 -21.06 9.24
CA PHE A 535 6.51 -20.09 9.81
C PHE A 535 7.96 -20.34 9.35
N GLY A 536 8.42 -21.59 9.33
CA GLY A 536 9.74 -21.95 8.80
C GLY A 536 9.90 -21.55 7.33
N LYS A 537 8.88 -21.82 6.50
CA LYS A 537 8.82 -21.34 5.10
C LYS A 537 8.83 -19.83 5.00
N TYR A 538 8.20 -19.14 5.94
CA TYR A 538 8.21 -17.67 5.96
C TYR A 538 9.61 -17.12 6.25
N LEU A 539 10.34 -17.72 7.21
CA LEU A 539 11.71 -17.33 7.56
C LEU A 539 12.69 -17.55 6.40
N SER A 540 12.54 -18.65 5.65
CA SER A 540 13.42 -19.00 4.53
C SER A 540 13.08 -18.28 3.20
N ARG A 541 12.03 -17.46 3.16
CA ARG A 541 11.53 -16.86 1.92
C ARG A 541 12.30 -15.60 1.51
N ILE A 542 13.05 -15.68 0.42
CA ILE A 542 13.82 -14.57 -0.17
C ILE A 542 12.95 -13.58 -0.96
N GLY A 543 11.83 -14.05 -1.55
CA GLY A 543 10.92 -13.21 -2.35
C GLY A 543 9.52 -13.78 -2.47
N THR A 544 8.52 -12.91 -2.63
CA THR A 544 7.11 -13.28 -2.88
C THR A 544 6.49 -12.36 -3.94
N ALA A 545 5.34 -12.75 -4.50
CA ALA A 545 4.51 -11.83 -5.25
C ALA A 545 3.89 -10.80 -4.30
N LEU A 546 3.94 -9.52 -4.68
CA LEU A 546 3.32 -8.41 -3.94
C LEU A 546 1.84 -8.21 -4.29
N ASP A 547 1.40 -8.75 -5.42
CA ASP A 547 0.08 -8.55 -6.00
C ASP A 547 -0.48 -9.85 -6.63
N ASN A 548 -0.98 -9.81 -7.86
CA ASN A 548 -1.62 -10.95 -8.52
C ASN A 548 -0.57 -12.00 -8.93
N PRO A 549 -0.85 -13.30 -8.79
CA PRO A 549 -0.05 -14.35 -9.39
C PRO A 549 0.01 -14.22 -10.92
N PRO A 550 1.11 -14.66 -11.57
CA PRO A 550 1.26 -14.54 -13.02
C PRO A 550 0.19 -15.31 -13.81
N GLY A 551 -0.27 -16.46 -13.30
CA GLY A 551 -1.31 -17.26 -13.95
C GLY A 551 -2.65 -16.54 -13.99
N GLU A 552 -3.04 -15.89 -12.90
CA GLU A 552 -4.27 -15.10 -12.84
C GLU A 552 -4.22 -13.90 -13.81
N VAL A 553 -3.04 -13.29 -14.01
CA VAL A 553 -2.86 -12.21 -14.98
C VAL A 553 -3.05 -12.73 -16.40
N LEU A 554 -2.45 -13.87 -16.75
CA LEU A 554 -2.62 -14.50 -18.06
C LEU A 554 -4.09 -14.87 -18.32
N ASP A 555 -4.78 -15.47 -17.35
CA ASP A 555 -6.19 -15.85 -17.48
C ASP A 555 -7.11 -14.63 -17.66
N LYS A 556 -6.85 -13.54 -16.91
CA LYS A 556 -7.61 -12.29 -17.05
C LYS A 556 -7.39 -11.66 -18.41
N ILE A 557 -6.16 -11.66 -18.92
CA ILE A 557 -5.84 -11.12 -20.26
C ILE A 557 -6.51 -11.98 -21.34
N ALA A 558 -6.38 -13.31 -21.26
CA ALA A 558 -7.04 -14.24 -22.19
C ALA A 558 -8.56 -14.03 -22.24
N ARG A 559 -9.19 -13.86 -21.07
CA ARG A 559 -10.63 -13.57 -20.95
C ARG A 559 -10.99 -12.20 -21.50
N ARG A 560 -10.16 -11.17 -21.25
CA ARG A 560 -10.40 -9.80 -21.73
C ARG A 560 -10.26 -9.69 -23.25
N LEU A 561 -9.33 -10.45 -23.83
CA LEU A 561 -9.15 -10.65 -25.27
C LEU A 561 -10.19 -11.60 -25.88
N LYS A 562 -10.97 -12.29 -25.05
CA LYS A 562 -11.99 -13.27 -25.47
C LYS A 562 -11.40 -14.37 -26.36
N LEU A 563 -10.20 -14.84 -26.03
CA LEU A 563 -9.52 -15.90 -26.80
C LEU A 563 -10.36 -17.17 -26.88
N ALA A 564 -11.23 -17.44 -25.89
CA ALA A 564 -12.16 -18.56 -25.91
C ALA A 564 -13.16 -18.56 -27.08
N ASN A 565 -13.38 -17.41 -27.73
CA ASN A 565 -14.23 -17.32 -28.92
C ASN A 565 -13.55 -17.91 -30.17
N ILE A 566 -12.22 -18.09 -30.13
CA ILE A 566 -11.46 -18.75 -31.20
C ILE A 566 -11.59 -20.26 -30.96
N PRO A 567 -12.11 -21.04 -31.93
CA PRO A 567 -12.31 -22.48 -31.77
C PRO A 567 -11.05 -23.21 -31.27
N GLU A 568 -9.88 -22.82 -31.78
CA GLU A 568 -8.58 -23.37 -31.41
C GLU A 568 -8.25 -23.23 -29.91
N PHE A 569 -8.66 -22.14 -29.26
CA PHE A 569 -8.32 -21.84 -27.86
C PHE A 569 -9.48 -22.10 -26.89
N SER A 570 -10.67 -22.44 -27.40
CA SER A 570 -11.90 -22.62 -26.62
C SER A 570 -11.79 -23.64 -25.49
N ARG A 571 -10.97 -24.70 -25.67
CA ARG A 571 -10.75 -25.79 -24.71
C ARG A 571 -9.44 -25.68 -23.92
N MET A 572 -8.69 -24.59 -24.09
CA MET A 572 -7.38 -24.40 -23.47
C MET A 572 -7.49 -23.53 -22.20
N SER A 573 -6.53 -23.69 -21.29
CA SER A 573 -6.38 -22.74 -20.18
C SER A 573 -5.95 -21.36 -20.69
N GLY A 574 -6.25 -20.29 -19.95
CA GLY A 574 -5.93 -18.93 -20.41
C GLY A 574 -4.44 -18.70 -20.61
N GLY A 575 -3.60 -19.24 -19.73
CA GLY A 575 -2.14 -19.24 -19.90
C GLY A 575 -1.67 -19.95 -21.17
N GLN A 576 -2.22 -21.13 -21.47
CA GLN A 576 -1.89 -21.89 -22.69
C GLN A 576 -2.40 -21.20 -23.96
N ALA A 577 -3.60 -20.62 -23.92
CA ALA A 577 -4.16 -19.86 -25.02
C ALA A 577 -3.29 -18.64 -25.37
N VAL A 578 -2.77 -17.93 -24.36
CA VAL A 578 -1.87 -16.78 -24.56
C VAL A 578 -0.54 -17.22 -25.17
N GLU A 579 0.04 -18.34 -24.75
CA GLU A 579 1.28 -18.88 -25.32
C GLU A 579 1.11 -19.30 -26.79
N ASN A 580 0.04 -20.03 -27.10
CA ASN A 580 -0.24 -20.46 -28.47
C ASN A 580 -0.56 -19.26 -29.37
N ALA A 581 -1.33 -18.28 -28.88
CA ALA A 581 -1.58 -17.04 -29.61
C ALA A 581 -0.28 -16.25 -29.85
N ALA A 582 0.61 -16.17 -28.85
CA ALA A 582 1.90 -15.49 -28.97
C ALA A 582 2.83 -16.16 -29.98
N SER A 583 2.79 -17.49 -30.11
CA SER A 583 3.59 -18.23 -31.10
C SER A 583 3.21 -17.91 -32.55
N LYS A 584 1.97 -17.44 -32.77
CA LYS A 584 1.41 -17.05 -34.07
C LYS A 584 1.48 -15.54 -34.34
N ALA A 585 2.19 -14.78 -33.50
CA ALA A 585 2.32 -13.33 -33.65
C ALA A 585 3.17 -12.95 -34.86
N THR A 586 2.80 -11.85 -35.53
CA THR A 586 3.51 -11.34 -36.71
C THR A 586 4.58 -10.34 -36.31
N ASP A 587 4.29 -9.47 -35.32
CA ASP A 587 5.24 -8.52 -34.75
C ASP A 587 5.21 -8.52 -33.21
N PRO A 588 6.12 -9.27 -32.56
CA PRO A 588 6.21 -9.32 -31.10
C PRO A 588 6.59 -8.01 -30.41
N ASN A 589 7.13 -7.02 -31.14
CA ASN A 589 7.63 -5.76 -30.57
C ASN A 589 6.65 -4.59 -30.72
N ARG A 590 5.48 -4.81 -31.32
CA ARG A 590 4.46 -3.79 -31.56
C ARG A 590 3.99 -3.08 -30.27
N PHE A 591 3.82 -3.84 -29.19
CA PHE A 591 3.37 -3.32 -27.90
C PHE A 591 4.54 -3.24 -26.91
N PHE A 592 4.83 -2.03 -26.44
CA PHE A 592 5.93 -1.80 -25.50
C PHE A 592 5.45 -1.80 -24.05
N PHE A 593 6.12 -2.58 -23.19
CA PHE A 593 5.90 -2.53 -21.75
C PHE A 593 7.18 -2.10 -21.03
N GLU A 594 7.03 -1.23 -20.03
CA GLU A 594 8.16 -0.80 -19.20
C GLU A 594 8.67 -1.94 -18.29
N PRO A 595 9.98 -2.09 -18.11
CA PRO A 595 10.55 -3.08 -17.20
C PRO A 595 10.11 -2.88 -15.73
N ILE A 596 9.45 -3.89 -15.17
CA ILE A 596 8.84 -3.83 -13.83
C ILE A 596 9.91 -4.02 -12.74
N LEU A 597 9.86 -3.20 -11.68
CA LEU A 597 10.69 -3.31 -10.45
C LEU A 597 12.23 -3.34 -10.65
N THR A 598 12.74 -2.92 -11.81
CA THR A 598 14.19 -2.92 -12.11
C THR A 598 15.01 -2.07 -11.11
N LYS A 599 14.45 -0.97 -10.61
CA LYS A 599 15.13 -0.06 -9.65
C LYS A 599 15.18 -0.59 -8.21
N LYS A 600 14.40 -1.61 -7.83
CA LYS A 600 14.34 -2.09 -6.43
C LYS A 600 15.31 -3.27 -6.19
N ARG A 601 16.22 -3.10 -5.22
CA ARG A 601 17.19 -4.12 -4.75
C ARG A 601 16.55 -5.14 -3.80
N ASN A 602 15.53 -5.86 -4.27
CA ASN A 602 14.91 -6.97 -3.54
C ASN A 602 14.58 -8.10 -4.54
N CYS A 603 14.03 -9.22 -4.07
CA CYS A 603 13.65 -10.38 -4.91
C CYS A 603 12.13 -10.53 -5.08
N GLN A 604 11.36 -9.51 -4.72
CA GLN A 604 9.89 -9.50 -4.80
C GLN A 604 9.37 -9.46 -6.26
N PHE A 605 8.21 -10.04 -6.53
CA PHE A 605 7.56 -10.02 -7.85
C PHE A 605 6.33 -9.09 -7.84
N SER A 606 5.96 -8.52 -8.99
CA SER A 606 4.75 -7.70 -9.17
C SER A 606 4.30 -7.77 -10.62
N PHE A 607 3.01 -8.08 -10.81
CA PHE A 607 2.38 -8.26 -12.11
C PHE A 607 1.15 -7.35 -12.30
N ALA A 608 0.75 -6.56 -11.29
CA ALA A 608 -0.39 -5.64 -11.42
C ALA A 608 -0.18 -4.60 -12.54
N GLY A 609 1.03 -4.05 -12.67
CA GLY A 609 1.37 -3.11 -13.73
C GLY A 609 1.20 -3.70 -15.13
N LEU A 610 1.61 -4.96 -15.33
CA LEU A 610 1.43 -5.68 -16.60
C LEU A 610 -0.05 -5.78 -16.97
N LEU A 611 -0.89 -6.20 -16.03
CA LEU A 611 -2.33 -6.35 -16.24
C LEU A 611 -3.01 -5.02 -16.57
N SER A 612 -2.67 -3.94 -15.85
CA SER A 612 -3.22 -2.61 -16.09
C SER A 612 -2.82 -2.06 -17.47
N THR A 613 -1.54 -2.20 -17.85
CA THR A 613 -1.05 -1.75 -19.15
C THR A 613 -1.66 -2.56 -20.29
N ALA A 614 -1.75 -3.89 -20.15
CA ALA A 614 -2.40 -4.75 -21.14
C ALA A 614 -3.88 -4.37 -21.32
N SER A 615 -4.61 -4.14 -20.22
CA SER A 615 -6.01 -3.68 -20.27
C SER A 615 -6.16 -2.32 -20.96
N MET A 616 -5.20 -1.41 -20.75
CA MET A 616 -5.18 -0.10 -21.41
C MET A 616 -4.97 -0.25 -22.92
N TYR A 617 -4.05 -1.12 -23.37
CA TYR A 617 -3.86 -1.41 -24.79
C TYR A 617 -5.09 -2.01 -25.43
N ILE A 618 -5.73 -2.99 -24.77
CA ILE A 618 -6.98 -3.59 -25.26
C ILE A 618 -8.07 -2.51 -25.43
N ASN A 619 -8.27 -1.65 -24.42
CA ASN A 619 -9.26 -0.57 -24.51
C ASN A 619 -8.94 0.44 -25.62
N LYS A 620 -7.66 0.67 -25.92
CA LYS A 620 -7.24 1.58 -26.99
C LYS A 620 -7.57 0.99 -28.36
N GLU A 621 -7.20 -0.26 -28.58
CA GLU A 621 -7.48 -0.99 -29.82
C GLU A 621 -9.00 -1.16 -30.05
N GLU A 622 -9.77 -1.48 -29.01
CA GLU A 622 -11.24 -1.59 -29.13
C GLU A 622 -11.88 -0.27 -29.57
N LYS A 623 -11.34 0.89 -29.14
CA LYS A 623 -11.82 2.21 -29.58
C LYS A 623 -11.37 2.55 -30.99
N GLU A 624 -10.13 2.25 -31.34
CA GLU A 624 -9.55 2.57 -32.64
C GLU A 624 -10.23 1.80 -33.78
N PHE A 625 -10.54 0.53 -33.54
CA PHE A 625 -11.24 -0.35 -34.48
C PHE A 625 -12.77 -0.38 -34.30
N ASN A 626 -13.30 0.48 -33.43
CA ASN A 626 -14.73 0.60 -33.10
C ASN A 626 -15.44 -0.75 -32.86
N ILE A 627 -14.82 -1.59 -32.02
CA ILE A 627 -15.26 -2.96 -31.78
C ILE A 627 -16.29 -2.96 -30.64
N GLU A 628 -17.56 -3.22 -30.97
CA GLU A 628 -18.61 -3.42 -29.96
C GLU A 628 -18.61 -4.84 -29.36
N GLY A 629 -19.14 -4.95 -28.15
CA GLY A 629 -18.87 -6.03 -27.18
C GLY A 629 -19.06 -7.47 -27.69
N GLY A 630 -17.97 -8.11 -28.10
CA GLY A 630 -17.92 -9.56 -28.32
C GLY A 630 -16.77 -10.04 -29.21
N ALA A 631 -16.32 -9.18 -30.11
CA ALA A 631 -15.29 -9.50 -31.10
C ALA A 631 -13.85 -9.42 -30.56
N LEU A 632 -12.96 -10.12 -31.27
CA LEU A 632 -11.51 -10.17 -31.05
C LEU A 632 -10.85 -8.93 -31.63
N ILE A 633 -9.84 -8.38 -30.96
CA ILE A 633 -9.03 -7.27 -31.51
C ILE A 633 -8.11 -7.79 -32.63
N PRO A 634 -7.89 -7.03 -33.73
CA PRO A 634 -7.05 -7.47 -34.84
C PRO A 634 -5.62 -7.86 -34.44
N ASN A 635 -5.03 -7.14 -33.47
CA ASN A 635 -3.65 -7.32 -33.04
C ASN A 635 -3.53 -8.17 -31.75
N ALA A 636 -4.48 -9.08 -31.51
CA ALA A 636 -4.53 -9.87 -30.27
C ALA A 636 -3.27 -10.74 -30.08
N TYR A 637 -2.74 -11.32 -31.16
CA TYR A 637 -1.60 -12.23 -31.11
C TYR A 637 -0.30 -11.50 -30.79
N ASP A 638 -0.08 -10.33 -31.43
CA ASP A 638 1.06 -9.45 -31.13
C ASP A 638 1.03 -8.96 -29.68
N LEU A 639 -0.17 -8.65 -29.15
CA LEU A 639 -0.32 -8.26 -27.75
C LEU A 639 -0.03 -9.43 -26.79
N CYS A 640 -0.49 -10.65 -27.11
CA CYS A 640 -0.15 -11.85 -26.35
C CYS A 640 1.37 -12.10 -26.31
N ALA A 641 2.06 -11.93 -27.45
CA ALA A 641 3.52 -12.06 -27.53
C ALA A 641 4.24 -11.04 -26.66
N ALA A 642 3.85 -9.76 -26.74
CA ALA A 642 4.45 -8.71 -25.92
C ALA A 642 4.22 -8.93 -24.41
N VAL A 643 3.02 -9.36 -24.02
CA VAL A 643 2.69 -9.73 -22.63
C VAL A 643 3.55 -10.90 -22.14
N GLN A 644 3.69 -11.95 -22.96
CA GLN A 644 4.48 -13.13 -22.62
C GLN A 644 5.97 -12.79 -22.43
N VAL A 645 6.56 -12.02 -23.36
CA VAL A 645 7.97 -11.60 -23.28
C VAL A 645 8.24 -10.81 -21.99
N VAL A 646 7.35 -9.89 -21.63
CA VAL A 646 7.53 -9.01 -20.47
C VAL A 646 7.35 -9.77 -19.16
N LEU A 647 6.37 -10.68 -19.12
CA LEU A 647 6.15 -11.58 -17.98
C LEU A 647 7.38 -12.47 -17.74
N ILE A 648 7.89 -13.12 -18.81
CA ILE A 648 9.08 -13.98 -18.74
C ILE A 648 10.30 -13.18 -18.31
N LYS A 649 10.53 -12.01 -18.92
CA LYS A 649 11.64 -11.12 -18.58
C LYS A 649 11.59 -10.69 -17.13
N HIS A 650 10.41 -10.35 -16.61
CA HIS A 650 10.26 -10.00 -15.20
C HIS A 650 10.60 -11.19 -14.31
N ILE A 651 10.06 -12.39 -14.56
CA ILE A 651 10.38 -13.58 -13.76
C ILE A 651 11.89 -13.86 -13.80
N CYS A 652 12.51 -13.86 -14.98
CA CYS A 652 13.94 -14.10 -15.16
C CYS A 652 14.81 -13.09 -14.41
N LEU A 653 14.52 -11.79 -14.51
CA LEU A 653 15.30 -10.74 -13.82
C LEU A 653 15.24 -10.87 -12.29
N ARG A 654 14.08 -11.27 -11.76
CA ARG A 654 13.90 -11.42 -10.31
C ARG A 654 14.52 -12.72 -9.79
N THR A 655 14.41 -13.80 -10.56
CA THR A 655 15.10 -15.07 -10.27
C THR A 655 16.62 -14.93 -10.35
N GLN A 656 17.14 -14.27 -11.39
CA GLN A 656 18.56 -13.95 -11.51
C GLN A 656 19.07 -13.17 -10.29
N ARG A 657 18.32 -12.16 -9.84
CA ARG A 657 18.68 -11.42 -8.62
C ARG A 657 18.70 -12.28 -7.36
N ALA A 658 17.78 -13.24 -7.25
CA ALA A 658 17.81 -14.18 -6.14
C ALA A 658 19.06 -15.08 -6.21
N MET A 659 19.46 -15.52 -7.41
CA MET A 659 20.70 -16.28 -7.62
C MET A 659 21.94 -15.44 -7.30
N GLU A 660 22.01 -14.17 -7.72
CA GLU A 660 23.09 -13.24 -7.37
C GLU A 660 23.17 -13.00 -5.86
N PHE A 661 22.02 -12.92 -5.19
CA PHE A 661 21.94 -12.82 -3.74
C PHE A 661 22.49 -14.08 -3.06
N ILE A 662 22.10 -15.28 -3.51
CA ILE A 662 22.62 -16.56 -2.99
C ILE A 662 24.13 -16.66 -3.21
N ASN A 663 24.62 -16.27 -4.40
CA ASN A 663 26.04 -16.30 -4.73
C ASN A 663 26.85 -15.31 -3.88
N SER A 664 26.34 -14.10 -3.64
CA SER A 664 27.04 -13.08 -2.85
C SER A 664 27.01 -13.35 -1.33
N THR A 665 26.03 -14.11 -0.86
CA THR A 665 25.89 -14.49 0.55
C THR A 665 26.44 -15.88 0.86
N ASN A 666 26.91 -16.63 -0.15
CA ASN A 666 27.34 -18.03 -0.04
C ASN A 666 26.32 -18.93 0.70
N LEU A 667 25.02 -18.64 0.54
CA LEU A 667 23.95 -19.33 1.28
C LEU A 667 23.86 -20.84 0.95
N MET A 668 24.37 -21.26 -0.21
CA MET A 668 24.35 -22.66 -0.65
C MET A 668 25.65 -23.04 -1.35
N SER A 669 26.14 -24.25 -1.06
CA SER A 669 27.27 -24.85 -1.76
C SER A 669 26.97 -24.99 -3.25
N GLN A 670 28.00 -24.83 -4.08
CA GLN A 670 27.85 -24.74 -5.54
C GLN A 670 27.23 -26.00 -6.15
N GLU A 671 27.50 -27.17 -5.56
CA GLU A 671 26.96 -28.47 -5.98
C GLU A 671 25.45 -28.63 -5.70
N LYS A 672 24.89 -27.90 -4.73
CA LYS A 672 23.48 -28.02 -4.31
C LYS A 672 22.55 -26.95 -4.93
N ARG A 673 23.07 -26.11 -5.83
CA ARG A 673 22.32 -25.00 -6.44
C ARG A 673 21.35 -25.49 -7.50
N THR A 674 20.12 -25.75 -7.11
CA THR A 674 19.05 -26.20 -8.02
C THR A 674 17.88 -25.22 -8.02
N LEU A 675 17.50 -24.69 -9.19
CA LEU A 675 16.25 -23.98 -9.37
C LEU A 675 15.16 -24.98 -9.79
N VAL A 676 14.17 -25.16 -8.92
CA VAL A 676 12.97 -25.94 -9.22
C VAL A 676 11.82 -25.00 -9.55
N ILE A 677 11.14 -25.22 -10.68
CA ILE A 677 9.88 -24.53 -11.01
C ILE A 677 8.72 -25.52 -11.07
N SER A 678 7.56 -25.09 -10.59
CA SER A 678 6.36 -25.90 -10.46
C SER A 678 5.09 -25.03 -10.54
N GLY A 679 3.94 -25.65 -10.87
CA GLY A 679 2.62 -25.01 -11.02
C GLY A 679 2.23 -24.70 -12.47
N GLY A 680 0.97 -24.31 -12.69
CA GLY A 680 0.40 -24.18 -14.04
C GLY A 680 1.11 -23.21 -15.00
N VAL A 681 1.71 -22.13 -14.47
CA VAL A 681 2.50 -21.20 -15.31
C VAL A 681 3.84 -21.81 -15.74
N ALA A 682 4.35 -22.78 -14.99
CA ALA A 682 5.54 -23.54 -15.36
C ALA A 682 5.27 -24.48 -16.55
N CYS A 683 4.02 -24.69 -16.97
CA CYS A 683 3.70 -25.35 -18.26
C CYS A 683 4.17 -24.55 -19.48
N ASN A 684 4.45 -23.26 -19.33
CA ASN A 684 4.88 -22.42 -20.42
C ASN A 684 6.31 -22.76 -20.88
N ASN A 685 6.45 -23.21 -22.12
CA ASN A 685 7.72 -23.66 -22.67
C ASN A 685 8.69 -22.51 -22.91
N SER A 686 8.18 -21.35 -23.33
CA SER A 686 9.01 -20.15 -23.50
C SER A 686 9.60 -19.67 -22.16
N LEU A 687 8.81 -19.74 -21.08
CA LEU A 687 9.30 -19.42 -19.73
C LEU A 687 10.37 -20.42 -19.27
N ALA A 688 10.13 -21.72 -19.46
CA ALA A 688 11.06 -22.76 -19.08
C ALA A 688 12.42 -22.59 -19.77
N LYS A 689 12.44 -22.41 -21.10
CA LYS A 689 13.67 -22.18 -21.88
C LYS A 689 14.41 -20.92 -21.41
N ALA A 690 13.69 -19.84 -21.11
CA ALA A 690 14.30 -18.61 -20.64
C ALA A 690 14.95 -18.77 -19.25
N LEU A 691 14.30 -19.49 -18.34
CA LEU A 691 14.86 -19.78 -17.02
C LEU A 691 16.02 -20.76 -17.07
N GLU A 692 15.95 -21.78 -17.93
CA GLU A 692 17.05 -22.71 -18.18
C GLU A 692 18.32 -21.97 -18.64
N LEU A 693 18.17 -21.00 -19.55
CA LEU A 693 19.26 -20.15 -20.03
C LEU A 693 19.82 -19.23 -18.93
N VAL A 694 18.97 -18.74 -18.02
CA VAL A 694 19.43 -17.97 -16.85
C VAL A 694 20.19 -18.89 -15.88
N CYS A 695 19.69 -20.11 -15.64
CA CYS A 695 20.33 -21.08 -14.74
C CYS A 695 21.70 -21.51 -15.24
N SER A 696 21.82 -21.82 -16.54
CA SER A 696 23.09 -22.22 -17.15
C SER A 696 24.17 -21.13 -17.03
N LYS A 697 23.79 -19.86 -17.21
CA LYS A 697 24.69 -18.72 -17.02
C LYS A 697 25.07 -18.47 -15.56
N MET A 698 24.20 -18.80 -14.62
CA MET A 698 24.40 -18.54 -13.19
C MET A 698 25.01 -19.73 -12.43
N GLY A 699 25.20 -20.88 -13.09
CA GLY A 699 25.73 -22.11 -12.48
C GLY A 699 24.72 -22.84 -11.60
N PHE A 700 23.43 -22.81 -11.95
CA PHE A 700 22.36 -23.53 -11.25
C PHE A 700 21.85 -24.70 -12.10
N LYS A 701 21.57 -25.84 -11.48
CA LYS A 701 20.81 -26.93 -12.12
C LYS A 701 19.35 -26.51 -12.25
N PHE A 702 18.79 -26.59 -13.45
CA PHE A 702 17.38 -26.29 -13.69
C PHE A 702 16.56 -27.57 -13.66
N ILE A 703 15.49 -27.60 -12.86
CA ILE A 703 14.54 -28.70 -12.81
C ILE A 703 13.14 -28.12 -12.97
N ARG A 704 12.40 -28.71 -13.91
CA ARG A 704 11.01 -28.37 -14.20
C ARG A 704 10.18 -29.64 -14.09
N THR A 705 9.08 -29.58 -13.35
CA THR A 705 8.09 -30.67 -13.36
C THR A 705 7.52 -30.82 -14.79
N PRO A 706 7.44 -32.03 -15.36
CA PRO A 706 6.96 -32.23 -16.73
C PRO A 706 5.59 -31.58 -16.99
N ALA A 707 5.46 -30.97 -18.16
CA ALA A 707 4.32 -30.10 -18.48
C ALA A 707 2.96 -30.82 -18.40
N GLN A 708 2.93 -32.09 -18.79
CA GLN A 708 1.74 -32.94 -18.74
C GLN A 708 1.15 -33.09 -17.32
N TRP A 709 1.99 -33.00 -16.29
CA TRP A 709 1.58 -33.16 -14.89
C TRP A 709 1.35 -31.83 -14.18
N CYS A 710 1.61 -30.69 -14.83
CA CYS A 710 1.51 -29.35 -14.24
C CYS A 710 0.17 -28.63 -14.54
N ASN A 711 -0.78 -29.31 -15.20
CA ASN A 711 -2.03 -28.69 -15.66
C ASN A 711 -3.09 -28.56 -14.56
N ASP A 712 -3.14 -29.50 -13.63
CA ASP A 712 -4.10 -29.53 -12.53
C ASP A 712 -3.41 -29.87 -11.20
N ASN A 713 -3.86 -29.24 -10.11
CA ASN A 713 -3.28 -29.45 -8.79
C ASN A 713 -3.46 -30.90 -8.31
N GLY A 714 -4.58 -31.55 -8.65
CA GLY A 714 -4.83 -32.96 -8.34
C GLY A 714 -3.86 -33.89 -9.05
N VAL A 715 -3.56 -33.64 -10.33
CA VAL A 715 -2.55 -34.40 -11.09
C VAL A 715 -1.16 -34.20 -10.48
N MET A 716 -0.80 -32.99 -10.07
CA MET A 716 0.47 -32.73 -9.38
C MET A 716 0.57 -33.46 -8.05
N ILE A 717 -0.53 -33.53 -7.28
CA ILE A 717 -0.59 -34.27 -6.02
C ILE A 717 -0.43 -35.77 -6.28
N ALA A 718 -1.16 -36.32 -7.25
CA ALA A 718 -1.07 -37.72 -7.63
C ALA A 718 0.35 -38.11 -8.10
N TRP A 719 0.99 -37.26 -8.92
CA TRP A 719 2.36 -37.48 -9.38
C TRP A 719 3.38 -37.41 -8.22
N ASN A 720 3.23 -36.46 -7.30
CA ASN A 720 4.06 -36.41 -6.09
C ASN A 720 3.88 -37.68 -5.24
N GLY A 721 2.64 -38.17 -5.11
CA GLY A 721 2.35 -39.45 -4.47
C GLY A 721 3.03 -40.63 -5.17
N ALA A 722 2.99 -40.67 -6.51
CA ALA A 722 3.65 -41.71 -7.31
C ALA A 722 5.18 -41.68 -7.18
N GLU A 723 5.81 -40.51 -7.26
CA GLU A 723 7.26 -40.35 -7.08
C GLU A 723 7.70 -40.77 -5.68
N ARG A 724 6.93 -40.41 -4.65
CA ARG A 724 7.20 -40.85 -3.27
C ARG A 724 7.00 -42.36 -3.09
N TRP A 725 5.99 -42.93 -3.74
CA TRP A 725 5.76 -44.38 -3.73
C TRP A 725 6.93 -45.12 -4.36
N ILE A 726 7.39 -44.68 -5.54
CA ILE A 726 8.56 -45.23 -6.24
C ILE A 726 9.83 -45.09 -5.38
N ALA A 727 10.07 -43.92 -4.79
CA ALA A 727 11.22 -43.69 -3.93
C ALA A 727 11.19 -44.50 -2.61
N ASN A 728 10.00 -44.73 -2.04
CA ASN A 728 9.82 -45.58 -0.86
C ASN A 728 9.95 -47.07 -1.19
N THR A 729 9.66 -47.50 -2.42
CA THR A 729 9.96 -48.88 -2.85
C THR A 729 11.46 -49.15 -3.06
N GLU A 730 12.26 -48.11 -3.32
CA GLU A 730 13.74 -48.24 -3.40
C GLU A 730 14.44 -48.16 -2.03
N ASN A 731 13.85 -47.46 -1.06
CA ASN A 731 14.30 -47.42 0.35
C ASN A 731 13.47 -48.40 1.20
N SER A 732 13.66 -49.70 1.00
CA SER A 732 13.00 -50.74 1.81
C SER A 732 13.37 -50.59 3.30
N GLY A 733 12.47 -50.04 4.11
CA GLY A 733 12.66 -50.05 5.56
C GLY A 733 11.73 -49.17 6.40
N GLN A 734 11.10 -48.13 5.84
CA GLN A 734 10.19 -47.29 6.62
C GLN A 734 8.88 -47.02 5.89
N VAL A 735 7.83 -47.69 6.36
CA VAL A 735 6.43 -47.42 5.98
C VAL A 735 6.08 -46.03 6.49
N THR A 736 5.95 -45.05 5.59
CA THR A 736 5.33 -43.76 5.91
C THR A 736 3.96 -43.71 5.25
N ASP A 737 2.90 -43.77 6.06
CA ASP A 737 1.50 -43.70 5.63
C ASP A 737 1.16 -42.43 4.83
N PHE A 738 0.31 -42.63 3.82
CA PHE A 738 -0.23 -41.65 2.86
C PHE A 738 -0.87 -40.42 3.52
#